data_AF-A0A8J3BUG7-F1
#
_entry.id   AF-A0A8J3BUG7-F1
#
_cell.length_a   1.000
_cell.length_b   1.000
_cell.length_c   1.000
_cell.angle_alpha   90.00
_cell.angle_beta   90.00
_cell.angle_gamma   90.00
#
_symmetry.space_group_name_H-M   'P 1'
#
loop_
_entity.id
_entity.type
_entity.pdbx_description
1 polymer ?
#
loop_
_entity_poly.entity_id
_entity_poly.type
_entity_poly.pdbx_seq_one_letter_code
_entity_poly.pdbx_strand_id
1 'polypeptide(L)'
;MPAHPRRYEYRMRRASRGRWSATEDELAGLRFPGAAELVGHLDFLVRRPYLFWRDRLLPIVTLARDGDRPSPLDSIERRLLREDQAVLPYARVGGLGTGPRGDLLALLDLIGSATAQLNERRGRGPRLRFPLYRLGYWLTALEVPAGPDAHNRYDLVRQLLEVHFVKSVRLPVDRAQFEAIAAEVSGWWALLGLGVAPARRWVMEHLWYPPKWFANYPLGSGDGGTGFLGRAAGMRAAGEEAVARMVVAAFLHDLRRAYRRRRPAYPMLLVESADDAAAWLVALIAECRDVETPPRRRGRLAVHWDPLLVVESRPWQEGDAAVGWLRPGDAQAAFPQWLRGWGRSDEARRWRMRLRIPPGPASEDSIDRLRKEGLPTVRRRTTLWVAGLLLVAATAVGVTFNERRCEPWWSPRLSTTMTLVQDGRQQCVGLSRDSRPFTPDGEMAKVYGVIEVQNRRVTRDAGKTGRYVSVVYLSTLTAESDDLEGQRSTIEELRGIAVAQKKSSTPMRILFANIGSDLTRAAQTAREIASAADRERIVAVVGLGISHRGARQARDLLIAEGIPVAGTLVSASDLATPADGYHQVGPPNARLAEVAAEQLRAMAGNRSRNERPRVHITYLEDPDDTYSKDLADKVAAELKDRFQTDSAPYAMQLPATDPRSAMAVGQAACGYDLAFFAGRDASFGEYLTGLRGCRTQVLAGDAVIRFILDGKLGLDHPGRTIRYLAMASMLSWRATCGEGTDPRGFLGEYEASFGVSDADPATCNRLNDGQAMMAFDAVDLVARASVGLPTGRWGEPYWWGHPWGEIVTNSGQETTRRWRRQVASQLDLLGWKGAPGLTGWLSYTAPNPFPVKKLTLVIEATAGKGTTRTVLVRRSGR
;
A
#
# COMPACT_ATOMS: atom_id res chain seq x y z
N MET A 1 42.03 6.54 -26.05
CA MET A 1 42.08 7.06 -27.44
C MET A 1 42.39 8.54 -27.39
N PRO A 2 43.52 9.02 -27.93
CA PRO A 2 43.72 10.45 -28.09
C PRO A 2 42.81 10.93 -29.23
N ALA A 3 42.03 11.98 -28.98
CA ALA A 3 41.19 12.57 -30.01
C ALA A 3 42.07 13.24 -31.07
N HIS A 4 41.91 12.86 -32.34
CA HIS A 4 42.53 13.53 -33.47
C HIS A 4 42.23 15.04 -33.44
N PRO A 5 43.23 15.93 -33.60
CA PRO A 5 43.05 17.39 -33.56
C PRO A 5 42.01 17.90 -34.57
N ARG A 6 41.85 17.25 -35.73
CA ARG A 6 40.83 17.61 -36.75
C ARG A 6 39.37 17.46 -36.30
N ARG A 7 39.06 16.61 -35.30
CA ARG A 7 37.69 16.50 -34.74
C ARG A 7 37.36 17.62 -33.75
N TYR A 8 38.37 18.34 -33.28
CA TYR A 8 38.22 19.45 -32.32
C TYR A 8 37.68 20.71 -33.01
N GLU A 9 38.26 21.09 -34.16
CA GLU A 9 37.80 22.23 -34.98
C GLU A 9 36.37 22.07 -35.50
N TYR A 10 36.01 20.87 -36.01
CA TYR A 10 34.70 20.65 -36.64
C TYR A 10 33.51 20.76 -35.66
N ARG A 11 33.72 20.49 -34.36
CA ARG A 11 32.65 20.55 -33.35
C ARG A 11 32.38 21.97 -32.83
N MET A 12 33.31 22.91 -32.98
CA MET A 12 33.06 24.32 -32.60
C MET A 12 32.13 25.02 -33.58
N ARG A 13 32.29 24.81 -34.90
CA ARG A 13 31.49 25.51 -35.94
C ARG A 13 29.98 25.30 -35.88
N ARG A 14 29.50 24.28 -35.15
CA ARG A 14 28.05 23.95 -35.08
C ARG A 14 27.34 24.51 -33.84
N ALA A 15 28.04 25.28 -32.99
CA ALA A 15 27.66 25.42 -31.60
C ALA A 15 27.46 26.85 -31.06
N SER A 16 27.30 27.86 -31.91
CA SER A 16 26.90 29.22 -31.52
C SER A 16 25.95 29.81 -32.56
N ARG A 17 24.68 29.97 -32.17
CA ARG A 17 23.69 30.78 -32.89
C ARG A 17 22.96 31.64 -31.87
N GLY A 18 23.65 32.68 -31.40
CA GLY A 18 23.14 33.78 -30.59
C GLY A 18 24.14 34.93 -30.73
N ARG A 19 23.68 36.14 -31.07
CA ARG A 19 24.55 37.32 -31.17
C ARG A 19 24.65 37.97 -29.79
N TRP A 20 25.86 38.31 -29.36
CA TRP A 20 26.13 39.13 -28.20
C TRP A 20 26.19 40.61 -28.62
N SER A 21 25.18 41.39 -28.26
CA SER A 21 25.15 42.86 -28.47
C SER A 21 25.72 43.57 -27.24
N ALA A 22 27.05 43.66 -27.14
CA ALA A 22 27.75 44.37 -26.06
C ALA A 22 28.01 45.84 -26.43
N THR A 23 27.91 46.75 -25.45
CA THR A 23 28.36 48.15 -25.61
C THR A 23 29.89 48.26 -25.55
N GLU A 24 30.45 49.38 -26.01
CA GLU A 24 31.91 49.63 -25.98
C GLU A 24 32.50 49.51 -24.56
N ASP A 25 31.80 50.03 -23.56
CA ASP A 25 32.22 49.96 -22.15
C ASP A 25 32.21 48.53 -21.59
N GLU A 26 31.36 47.65 -22.12
CA GLU A 26 31.29 46.24 -21.72
C GLU A 26 32.42 45.41 -22.29
N LEU A 27 33.04 45.86 -23.38
CA LEU A 27 34.16 45.18 -24.03
C LEU A 27 35.52 45.71 -23.57
N ALA A 28 35.57 46.76 -22.73
CA ALA A 28 36.79 47.44 -22.32
C ALA A 28 37.91 46.49 -21.84
N GLY A 29 37.60 45.48 -21.02
CA GLY A 29 38.55 44.48 -20.52
C GLY A 29 38.95 43.40 -21.54
N LEU A 30 38.25 43.28 -22.68
CA LEU A 30 38.52 42.32 -23.75
C LEU A 30 39.12 42.96 -25.01
N ARG A 31 39.59 44.21 -24.95
CA ARG A 31 40.22 44.90 -26.11
C ARG A 31 41.70 44.54 -26.26
N PHE A 32 41.99 43.27 -26.49
CA PHE A 32 43.34 42.79 -26.83
C PHE A 32 43.35 41.75 -27.96
N PRO A 33 44.45 41.62 -28.71
CA PRO A 33 44.61 40.57 -29.71
C PRO A 33 44.41 39.17 -29.12
N GLY A 34 43.51 38.38 -29.70
CA GLY A 34 43.21 37.02 -29.24
C GLY A 34 42.06 36.90 -28.24
N ALA A 35 41.32 37.98 -27.95
CA ALA A 35 40.21 37.96 -27.00
C ALA A 35 39.04 37.07 -27.46
N ALA A 36 38.73 37.03 -28.76
CA ALA A 36 37.70 36.16 -29.32
C ALA A 36 38.04 34.68 -29.13
N GLU A 37 39.30 34.32 -29.40
CA GLU A 37 39.83 32.96 -29.26
C GLU A 37 39.84 32.52 -27.81
N LEU A 38 40.22 33.41 -26.88
CA LEU A 38 40.15 33.16 -25.44
C LEU A 38 38.71 32.91 -25.00
N VAL A 39 37.78 33.79 -25.32
CA VAL A 39 36.37 33.67 -24.91
C VAL A 39 35.73 32.41 -25.51
N GLY A 40 35.95 32.16 -26.81
CA GLY A 40 35.48 30.93 -27.45
C GLY A 40 36.08 29.67 -26.82
N HIS A 41 37.31 29.73 -26.34
CA HIS A 41 37.94 28.64 -25.60
C HIS A 41 37.34 28.45 -24.20
N LEU A 42 37.08 29.54 -23.45
CA LEU A 42 36.40 29.47 -22.15
C LEU A 42 34.99 28.87 -22.30
N ASP A 43 34.23 29.29 -23.32
CA ASP A 43 32.91 28.73 -23.64
C ASP A 43 32.99 27.23 -23.97
N PHE A 44 34.06 26.81 -24.67
CA PHE A 44 34.33 25.39 -24.92
C PHE A 44 34.63 24.62 -23.64
N LEU A 45 35.46 25.18 -22.74
CA LEU A 45 35.86 24.54 -21.49
C LEU A 45 34.68 24.40 -20.53
N VAL A 46 33.80 25.40 -20.47
CA VAL A 46 32.58 25.40 -19.66
C VAL A 46 31.58 24.34 -20.12
N ARG A 47 31.56 23.97 -21.39
CA ARG A 47 30.58 22.99 -21.92
C ARG A 47 30.87 21.57 -21.43
N ARG A 48 29.90 21.00 -20.71
CA ARG A 48 30.00 19.61 -20.27
C ARG A 48 29.46 18.65 -21.34
N PRO A 49 30.20 17.59 -21.71
CA PRO A 49 29.71 16.55 -22.60
C PRO A 49 28.48 15.82 -22.04
N TYR A 50 27.58 15.36 -22.92
CA TYR A 50 26.38 14.61 -22.51
C TYR A 50 26.70 13.28 -21.81
N LEU A 51 27.82 12.66 -22.16
CA LEU A 51 28.27 11.36 -21.63
C LEU A 51 29.38 11.60 -20.60
N PHE A 52 29.13 11.23 -19.34
CA PHE A 52 30.03 11.53 -18.21
C PHE A 52 31.46 10.98 -18.38
N TRP A 53 31.63 9.86 -19.07
CA TRP A 53 32.97 9.29 -19.37
C TRP A 53 33.77 10.10 -20.40
N ARG A 54 33.20 11.18 -20.96
CA ARG A 54 33.89 12.14 -21.83
C ARG A 54 34.24 13.45 -21.10
N ASP A 55 33.97 13.54 -19.79
CA ASP A 55 34.32 14.71 -18.99
C ASP A 55 35.80 15.08 -19.16
N ARG A 56 36.08 16.37 -19.06
CA ARG A 56 37.38 16.97 -19.41
C ARG A 56 38.07 17.44 -18.15
N LEU A 57 39.40 17.42 -18.19
CA LEU A 57 40.23 18.07 -17.19
C LEU A 57 40.15 19.60 -17.40
N LEU A 58 39.85 20.35 -16.35
CA LEU A 58 39.74 21.82 -16.41
C LEU A 58 41.00 22.47 -15.83
N PRO A 59 41.67 23.37 -16.58
CA PRO A 59 42.82 24.11 -16.07
C PRO A 59 42.36 25.26 -15.16
N ILE A 60 43.30 25.79 -14.39
CA ILE A 60 43.25 27.15 -13.85
C ILE A 60 43.85 28.04 -14.94
N VAL A 61 43.03 28.88 -15.58
CA VAL A 61 43.48 29.79 -16.64
C VAL A 61 43.99 31.06 -15.98
N THR A 62 45.31 31.25 -15.96
CA THR A 62 45.93 32.46 -15.39
C THR A 62 46.20 33.46 -16.50
N LEU A 63 45.59 34.63 -16.41
CA LEU A 63 45.75 35.78 -17.30
C LEU A 63 46.68 36.80 -16.63
N ALA A 64 47.87 36.98 -17.19
CA ALA A 64 48.77 38.04 -16.74
C ALA A 64 48.57 39.30 -17.58
N ARG A 65 48.27 40.42 -16.92
CA ARG A 65 48.01 41.72 -17.56
C ARG A 65 49.20 42.66 -17.47
N ASP A 66 49.59 43.23 -18.60
CA ASP A 66 50.62 44.27 -18.67
C ASP A 66 49.99 45.65 -18.32
N GLY A 67 50.49 46.32 -17.28
CA GLY A 67 50.11 47.69 -16.89
C GLY A 67 48.74 47.83 -16.18
N ASP A 68 48.26 49.07 -16.05
CA ASP A 68 47.01 49.45 -15.36
C ASP A 68 45.74 49.22 -16.22
N ARG A 69 45.71 48.12 -16.98
CA ARG A 69 44.58 47.79 -17.86
C ARG A 69 43.34 47.37 -17.06
N PRO A 70 42.12 47.68 -17.55
CA PRO A 70 40.88 47.14 -17.01
C PRO A 70 40.92 45.60 -16.98
N SER A 71 40.34 45.01 -15.93
CA SER A 71 40.37 43.57 -15.77
C SER A 71 39.56 42.88 -16.89
N PRO A 72 40.12 41.86 -17.56
CA PRO A 72 39.34 41.06 -18.51
C PRO A 72 38.16 40.35 -17.83
N LEU A 73 38.23 40.16 -16.50
CA LEU A 73 37.16 39.54 -15.73
C LEU A 73 35.88 40.38 -15.72
N ASP A 74 35.97 41.72 -15.79
CA ASP A 74 34.79 42.62 -15.84
C ASP A 74 33.94 42.37 -17.07
N SER A 75 34.61 42.29 -18.23
CA SER A 75 33.95 42.04 -19.50
C SER A 75 33.42 40.60 -19.61
N ILE A 76 34.15 39.62 -19.04
CA ILE A 76 33.67 38.23 -18.96
C ILE A 76 32.43 38.14 -18.05
N GLU A 77 32.44 38.77 -16.89
CA GLU A 77 31.31 38.77 -15.95
C GLU A 77 30.07 39.43 -16.55
N ARG A 78 30.20 40.61 -17.17
CA ARG A 78 29.07 41.31 -17.82
C ARG A 78 28.48 40.48 -18.96
N ARG A 79 29.30 39.73 -19.71
CA ARG A 79 28.84 38.77 -20.71
C ARG A 79 27.99 37.67 -20.09
N LEU A 80 28.40 37.15 -18.92
CA LEU A 80 27.66 36.11 -18.21
C LEU A 80 26.35 36.61 -17.57
N LEU A 81 26.26 37.89 -17.21
CA LEU A 81 25.06 38.52 -16.62
C LEU A 81 23.93 38.79 -17.62
N ARG A 82 24.23 39.23 -18.85
CA ARG A 82 23.20 39.68 -19.82
C ARG A 82 22.44 38.54 -20.51
N GLU A 83 23.01 37.34 -20.58
CA GLU A 83 22.34 36.22 -21.21
C GLU A 83 21.34 35.55 -20.25
N ASP A 84 20.12 36.09 -20.16
CA ASP A 84 18.94 35.53 -19.45
C ASP A 84 18.60 34.06 -19.81
N GLN A 85 19.33 33.48 -20.78
CA GLN A 85 19.20 32.09 -21.24
C GLN A 85 20.33 31.16 -20.76
N ALA A 86 21.40 31.67 -20.14
CA ALA A 86 22.56 30.88 -19.76
C ALA A 86 22.31 30.00 -18.51
N VAL A 87 22.78 28.75 -18.56
CA VAL A 87 22.71 27.75 -17.47
C VAL A 87 24.03 27.69 -16.69
N LEU A 88 24.84 28.76 -16.71
CA LEU A 88 26.21 28.77 -16.16
C LEU A 88 26.26 29.42 -14.77
N PRO A 89 26.51 28.65 -13.69
CA PRO A 89 26.84 29.24 -12.40
C PRO A 89 28.24 29.83 -12.46
N TYR A 90 28.40 31.08 -12.04
CA TYR A 90 29.72 31.68 -11.86
C TYR A 90 29.78 32.46 -10.56
N ALA A 91 31.00 32.71 -10.08
CA ALA A 91 31.28 33.63 -9.00
C ALA A 91 32.51 34.46 -9.33
N ARG A 92 32.55 35.68 -8.80
CA ARG A 92 33.71 36.55 -8.86
C ARG A 92 34.18 36.91 -7.46
N VAL A 93 35.49 36.78 -7.24
CA VAL A 93 36.13 37.09 -5.96
C VAL A 93 37.46 37.83 -6.18
N GLY A 94 37.87 38.62 -5.18
CA GLY A 94 39.06 39.48 -5.24
C GLY A 94 38.79 40.90 -5.74
N GLY A 95 39.66 41.84 -5.37
CA GLY A 95 39.59 43.27 -5.70
C GLY A 95 39.39 44.18 -4.48
N LEU A 96 40.28 45.17 -4.33
CA LEU A 96 40.37 46.22 -3.29
C LEU A 96 40.29 45.73 -1.83
N GLY A 97 41.47 45.54 -1.22
CA GLY A 97 41.64 45.56 0.24
C GLY A 97 41.50 44.22 0.95
N THR A 98 41.81 43.11 0.28
CA THR A 98 41.81 41.80 0.95
C THR A 98 43.14 41.58 1.70
N GLY A 99 43.05 41.05 2.93
CA GLY A 99 44.14 41.02 3.92
C GLY A 99 45.44 40.29 3.50
N PRO A 100 46.48 40.35 4.35
CA PRO A 100 47.80 39.78 4.06
C PRO A 100 47.77 38.25 3.86
N ARG A 101 48.79 37.71 3.17
CA ARG A 101 48.92 36.27 2.92
C ARG A 101 48.84 35.45 4.21
N GLY A 102 47.98 34.43 4.22
CA GLY A 102 47.82 33.53 5.36
C GLY A 102 46.69 33.93 6.31
N ASP A 103 46.04 35.09 6.11
CA ASP A 103 44.85 35.46 6.88
C ASP A 103 43.66 34.54 6.54
N LEU A 104 43.37 33.62 7.47
CA LEU A 104 42.26 32.69 7.35
C LEU A 104 40.90 33.40 7.19
N LEU A 105 40.68 34.54 7.84
CA LEU A 105 39.40 35.26 7.76
C LEU A 105 39.19 35.83 6.35
N ALA A 106 40.22 36.46 5.78
CA ALA A 106 40.17 36.97 4.41
C ALA A 106 39.89 35.85 3.39
N LEU A 107 40.47 34.65 3.60
CA LEU A 107 40.18 33.48 2.77
C LEU A 107 38.74 32.99 2.93
N LEU A 108 38.24 32.89 4.17
CA LEU A 108 36.88 32.46 4.47
C LEU A 108 35.85 33.42 3.86
N ASP A 109 36.12 34.73 3.85
CA ASP A 109 35.28 35.73 3.20
C ASP A 109 35.26 35.57 1.68
N LEU A 110 36.41 35.32 1.05
CA LEU A 110 36.49 35.05 -0.39
C LEU A 110 35.68 33.80 -0.77
N ILE A 111 35.85 32.68 -0.06
CA ILE A 111 35.08 31.45 -0.34
C ILE A 111 33.60 31.63 0.03
N GLY A 112 33.29 32.39 1.09
CA GLY A 112 31.94 32.77 1.46
C GLY A 112 31.23 33.53 0.35
N SER A 113 31.90 34.52 -0.24
CA SER A 113 31.41 35.27 -1.39
C SER A 113 31.25 34.37 -2.62
N ALA A 114 32.23 33.51 -2.91
CA ALA A 114 32.14 32.56 -4.03
C ALA A 114 30.95 31.60 -3.88
N THR A 115 30.76 31.03 -2.69
CA THR A 115 29.66 30.09 -2.43
C THR A 115 28.30 30.77 -2.44
N ALA A 116 28.20 32.00 -1.95
CA ALA A 116 26.98 32.81 -2.04
C ALA A 116 26.60 33.06 -3.51
N GLN A 117 27.52 33.58 -4.31
CA GLN A 117 27.29 33.88 -5.73
C GLN A 117 26.99 32.62 -6.56
N LEU A 118 27.67 31.49 -6.30
CA LEU A 118 27.38 30.20 -6.96
C LEU A 118 26.05 29.59 -6.52
N ASN A 119 25.54 29.92 -5.33
CA ASN A 119 24.26 29.47 -4.82
C ASN A 119 23.09 30.37 -5.29
N GLU A 120 23.35 31.65 -5.61
CA GLU A 120 22.36 32.54 -6.18
C GLU A 120 21.75 31.95 -7.46
N ARG A 121 20.44 32.15 -7.65
CA ARG A 121 19.72 31.68 -8.85
C ARG A 121 20.02 32.62 -10.03
N ARG A 122 21.28 32.70 -10.45
CA ARG A 122 21.68 33.37 -11.69
C ARG A 122 21.48 32.37 -12.85
N GLY A 123 20.35 32.47 -13.55
CA GLY A 123 19.98 31.60 -14.68
C GLY A 123 18.96 30.48 -14.37
N ARG A 124 18.65 29.65 -15.39
CA ARG A 124 17.60 28.59 -15.33
C ARG A 124 18.08 27.25 -14.72
N GLY A 125 19.28 27.20 -14.16
CA GLY A 125 19.88 25.99 -13.59
C GLY A 125 19.44 25.69 -12.14
N PRO A 126 19.56 24.43 -11.67
CA PRO A 126 19.28 24.11 -10.27
C PRO A 126 20.36 24.67 -9.35
N ARG A 127 19.95 25.31 -8.24
CA ARG A 127 20.83 25.90 -7.21
C ARG A 127 21.96 24.95 -6.79
N LEU A 128 23.18 25.47 -6.68
CA LEU A 128 24.29 24.75 -6.08
C LEU A 128 24.16 24.82 -4.55
N ARG A 129 24.47 23.71 -3.88
CA ARG A 129 24.40 23.63 -2.42
C ARG A 129 25.77 23.22 -1.91
N PHE A 130 26.17 23.83 -0.81
CA PHE A 130 27.49 23.65 -0.21
C PHE A 130 27.39 23.18 1.25
N PRO A 131 26.80 21.99 1.52
CA PRO A 131 26.62 21.50 2.89
C PRO A 131 27.93 21.20 3.63
N LEU A 132 28.97 20.71 2.96
CA LEU A 132 30.28 20.47 3.58
C LEU A 132 30.96 21.78 3.92
N TYR A 133 31.01 22.72 2.97
CA TYR A 133 31.59 24.05 3.23
C TYR A 133 30.89 24.76 4.39
N ARG A 134 29.54 24.77 4.41
CA ARG A 134 28.78 25.42 5.48
C ARG A 134 29.06 24.81 6.84
N LEU A 135 29.20 23.49 6.91
CA LEU A 135 29.58 22.80 8.13
C LEU A 135 31.02 23.15 8.54
N GLY A 136 31.96 23.15 7.59
CA GLY A 136 33.36 23.55 7.82
C GLY A 136 33.49 24.99 8.32
N TYR A 137 32.84 25.94 7.65
CA TYR A 137 32.78 27.35 8.06
C TYR A 137 32.12 27.54 9.44
N TRP A 138 31.06 26.77 9.72
CA TRP A 138 30.44 26.82 11.04
C TRP A 138 31.38 26.27 12.13
N LEU A 139 32.13 25.20 11.83
CA LEU A 139 33.13 24.64 12.73
C LEU A 139 34.27 25.63 13.03
N THR A 140 34.65 26.50 12.08
CA THR A 140 35.65 27.55 12.34
C THR A 140 35.11 28.68 13.22
N ALA A 141 33.80 28.93 13.20
CA ALA A 141 33.14 30.00 13.97
C ALA A 141 32.64 29.58 15.37
N LEU A 142 32.78 28.31 15.74
CA LEU A 142 32.28 27.79 17.01
C LEU A 142 33.17 28.20 18.19
N GLU A 143 32.62 28.96 19.14
CA GLU A 143 33.22 29.22 20.45
C GLU A 143 32.86 28.12 21.45
N VAL A 144 33.74 27.13 21.64
CA VAL A 144 33.63 26.16 22.73
C VAL A 144 34.45 26.63 23.95
N PRO A 145 33.86 26.74 25.15
CA PRO A 145 34.58 27.14 26.36
C PRO A 145 35.74 26.19 26.69
N ALA A 146 36.92 26.75 26.97
CA ALA A 146 38.10 25.99 27.36
C ALA A 146 38.02 25.60 28.85
N GLY A 147 37.22 24.58 29.20
CA GLY A 147 37.15 24.00 30.55
C GLY A 147 37.64 22.54 30.61
N PRO A 148 38.02 22.00 31.80
CA PRO A 148 38.69 20.69 31.93
C PRO A 148 37.79 19.46 31.65
N ASP A 149 36.48 19.63 31.55
CA ASP A 149 35.56 18.49 31.44
C ASP A 149 35.28 18.10 29.99
N ALA A 150 36.01 17.08 29.51
CA ALA A 150 35.84 16.52 28.17
C ALA A 150 34.41 16.02 27.89
N HIS A 151 33.67 15.56 28.91
CA HIS A 151 32.29 15.05 28.77
C HIS A 151 31.28 16.16 28.42
N ASN A 152 31.39 17.35 29.04
CA ASN A 152 30.51 18.49 28.76
C ASN A 152 30.71 19.09 27.35
N ARG A 153 31.91 18.92 26.77
CA ARG A 153 32.22 19.40 25.41
C ARG A 153 31.49 18.58 24.33
N TYR A 154 31.33 17.28 24.52
CA TYR A 154 30.64 16.42 23.55
C TYR A 154 29.15 16.73 23.46
N ASP A 155 28.49 16.96 24.60
CA ASP A 155 27.06 17.29 24.66
C ASP A 155 26.77 18.69 24.12
N LEU A 156 27.63 19.67 24.39
CA LEU A 156 27.49 21.02 23.83
C LEU A 156 27.61 21.02 22.30
N VAL A 157 28.62 20.34 21.75
CA VAL A 157 28.79 20.25 20.28
C VAL A 157 27.63 19.46 19.65
N ARG A 158 27.14 18.41 20.31
CA ARG A 158 25.94 17.69 19.88
C ARG A 158 24.69 18.58 19.84
N GLN A 159 24.42 19.34 20.90
CA GLN A 159 23.27 20.27 20.94
C GLN A 159 23.37 21.36 19.86
N LEU A 160 24.57 21.90 19.65
CA LEU A 160 24.82 22.92 18.63
C LEU A 160 24.69 22.37 17.19
N LEU A 161 25.06 21.10 16.96
CA LEU A 161 24.80 20.38 15.70
C LEU A 161 23.31 20.18 15.44
N GLU A 162 22.55 19.77 16.46
CA GLU A 162 21.10 19.61 16.36
C GLU A 162 20.43 20.94 15.96
N VAL A 163 20.84 22.07 16.56
CA VAL A 163 20.36 23.42 16.19
C VAL A 163 20.73 23.81 14.76
N HIS A 164 21.96 23.50 14.32
CA HIS A 164 22.40 23.78 12.95
C HIS A 164 21.59 22.99 11.91
N PHE A 165 21.33 21.70 12.17
CA PHE A 165 20.54 20.85 11.28
C PHE A 165 19.06 21.27 11.25
N VAL A 166 18.48 21.62 12.39
CA VAL A 166 17.09 22.12 12.45
C VAL A 166 16.93 23.43 11.67
N LYS A 167 17.87 24.39 11.79
CA LYS A 167 17.81 25.65 11.04
C LYS A 167 18.07 25.50 9.54
N SER A 168 18.83 24.49 9.12
CA SER A 168 19.16 24.25 7.71
C SER A 168 18.11 23.39 6.98
N VAL A 169 17.16 22.80 7.71
CA VAL A 169 16.04 22.00 7.18
C VAL A 169 14.74 22.82 7.22
N ARG A 170 14.40 23.48 6.11
CA ARG A 170 13.01 23.93 5.85
C ARG A 170 12.27 22.82 5.10
N LEU A 171 11.73 21.84 5.81
CA LEU A 171 10.69 20.94 5.29
C LEU A 171 9.33 21.41 5.83
N PRO A 172 8.29 21.52 4.99
CA PRO A 172 6.91 21.75 5.44
C PRO A 172 6.27 20.41 5.81
N VAL A 173 6.96 19.60 6.61
CA VAL A 173 6.52 18.24 6.97
C VAL A 173 6.69 18.10 8.46
N ASP A 174 5.54 17.92 9.11
CA ASP A 174 5.40 17.69 10.54
C ASP A 174 6.16 16.43 10.98
N ARG A 175 6.75 16.46 12.17
CA ARG A 175 7.60 15.41 12.74
C ARG A 175 6.84 14.08 12.85
N ALA A 176 5.53 14.15 13.09
CA ALA A 176 4.63 13.00 13.13
C ALA A 176 4.52 12.25 11.78
N GLN A 177 4.65 12.94 10.64
CA GLN A 177 4.62 12.29 9.33
C GLN A 177 5.92 11.54 9.02
N PHE A 178 7.05 12.01 9.56
CA PHE A 178 8.35 11.37 9.31
C PHE A 178 8.49 10.05 10.09
N GLU A 179 7.97 10.00 11.31
CA GLU A 179 8.01 8.80 12.16
C GLU A 179 6.99 7.74 11.71
N ALA A 180 5.81 8.14 11.24
CA ALA A 180 4.85 7.23 10.59
C ALA A 180 5.43 6.58 9.32
N ILE A 181 6.15 7.36 8.50
CA ILE A 181 6.82 6.87 7.29
C ILE A 181 7.99 5.95 7.64
N ALA A 182 8.62 6.07 8.82
CA ALA A 182 9.76 5.26 9.26
C ALA A 182 9.34 3.93 9.94
N ALA A 183 8.16 3.88 10.58
CA ALA A 183 7.65 2.69 11.25
C ALA A 183 7.12 1.61 10.30
N GLU A 184 6.68 1.97 9.08
CA GLU A 184 6.19 1.01 8.07
C GLU A 184 7.31 0.42 7.18
N VAL A 185 8.59 0.68 7.45
CA VAL A 185 9.74 0.61 6.50
C VAL A 185 10.41 -0.75 6.28
N SER A 186 9.96 -1.85 6.87
CA SER A 186 10.74 -3.09 6.77
C SER A 186 10.51 -3.94 5.50
N GLY A 187 9.45 -3.70 4.70
CA GLY A 187 9.10 -4.60 3.58
C GLY A 187 8.97 -4.01 2.17
N TRP A 188 8.65 -2.71 2.04
CA TRP A 188 8.19 -2.11 0.77
C TRP A 188 9.28 -1.36 -0.02
N TRP A 189 10.48 -1.15 0.56
CA TRP A 189 11.57 -0.41 -0.08
C TRP A 189 12.27 -1.16 -1.21
N ALA A 190 12.08 -2.47 -1.29
CA ALA A 190 12.50 -3.26 -2.43
C ALA A 190 11.64 -2.98 -3.68
N LEU A 191 10.39 -2.51 -3.51
CA LEU A 191 9.43 -2.33 -4.59
C LEU A 191 9.22 -0.85 -5.01
N LEU A 192 9.43 0.12 -4.11
CA LEU A 192 9.36 1.55 -4.45
C LEU A 192 10.72 2.20 -4.77
N GLY A 193 11.42 1.64 -5.76
CA GLY A 193 12.66 2.20 -6.29
C GLY A 193 12.54 3.57 -6.98
N LEU A 194 11.33 4.10 -7.17
CA LEU A 194 11.11 5.31 -8.00
C LEU A 194 10.55 6.53 -7.24
N GLY A 195 9.82 6.36 -6.13
CA GLY A 195 9.12 7.45 -5.44
C GLY A 195 9.88 8.13 -4.29
N VAL A 196 10.69 7.38 -3.53
CA VAL A 196 11.34 7.88 -2.29
C VAL A 196 12.86 8.04 -2.44
N ALA A 197 13.39 7.77 -3.63
CA ALA A 197 14.76 8.08 -3.99
C ALA A 197 15.17 9.54 -3.65
N PRO A 198 14.35 10.59 -3.82
CA PRO A 198 14.77 11.95 -3.44
C PRO A 198 14.86 12.15 -1.93
N ALA A 199 13.99 11.55 -1.10
CA ALA A 199 13.98 11.75 0.35
C ALA A 199 15.11 10.98 1.06
N ARG A 200 15.30 9.68 0.77
CA ARG A 200 16.44 8.89 1.27
C ARG A 200 17.76 9.52 0.84
N ARG A 201 17.83 9.94 -0.42
CA ARG A 201 18.99 10.65 -0.95
C ARG A 201 19.21 11.97 -0.23
N TRP A 202 18.16 12.74 0.02
CA TRP A 202 18.28 14.03 0.71
C TRP A 202 18.78 13.85 2.15
N VAL A 203 18.25 12.88 2.91
CA VAL A 203 18.69 12.52 4.27
C VAL A 203 20.16 12.10 4.26
N MET A 204 20.53 11.16 3.37
CA MET A 204 21.93 10.76 3.23
C MET A 204 22.82 11.91 2.76
N GLU A 205 22.29 12.83 1.94
CA GLU A 205 23.05 13.95 1.37
C GLU A 205 23.35 15.05 2.40
N HIS A 206 22.41 15.35 3.30
CA HIS A 206 22.50 16.52 4.18
C HIS A 206 22.77 16.16 5.64
N LEU A 207 22.37 14.98 6.12
CA LEU A 207 22.48 14.62 7.54
C LEU A 207 23.65 13.67 7.83
N TRP A 208 23.84 12.64 6.99
CA TRP A 208 24.82 11.58 7.28
C TRP A 208 26.18 11.76 6.61
N TYR A 209 26.20 12.30 5.39
CA TYR A 209 27.43 12.41 4.62
C TYR A 209 28.41 13.49 5.13
N PRO A 210 27.98 14.71 5.49
CA PRO A 210 28.91 15.75 5.91
C PRO A 210 29.74 15.39 7.14
N PRO A 211 29.16 14.90 8.25
CA PRO A 211 29.93 14.50 9.43
C PRO A 211 30.92 13.37 9.13
N LYS A 212 30.53 12.41 8.27
CA LYS A 212 31.38 11.29 7.87
C LYS A 212 32.57 11.73 7.01
N TRP A 213 32.39 12.74 6.16
CA TRP A 213 33.49 13.29 5.36
C TRP A 213 34.53 13.96 6.25
N PHE A 214 34.08 14.83 7.18
CA PHE A 214 34.98 15.49 8.13
C PHE A 214 35.67 14.52 9.09
N ALA A 215 34.98 13.46 9.54
CA ALA A 215 35.59 12.42 10.38
C ALA A 215 36.79 11.73 9.70
N ASN A 216 36.76 11.62 8.37
CA ASN A 216 37.78 10.96 7.56
C ASN A 216 38.79 11.94 6.92
N TYR A 217 38.62 13.25 7.08
CA TYR A 217 39.54 14.23 6.49
C TYR A 217 40.85 14.30 7.30
N PRO A 218 42.02 14.21 6.67
CA PRO A 218 43.30 14.27 7.36
C PRO A 218 43.62 15.72 7.76
N LEU A 219 43.23 16.10 8.97
CA LEU A 219 43.80 17.24 9.68
C LEU A 219 45.13 16.75 10.26
N GLY A 220 46.24 17.46 10.02
CA GLY A 220 47.59 17.04 10.37
C GLY A 220 47.75 16.54 11.81
N SER A 221 48.79 15.72 12.03
CA SER A 221 49.04 14.90 13.23
C SER A 221 48.85 15.63 14.57
N GLY A 222 47.70 15.38 15.20
CA GLY A 222 47.43 15.64 16.61
C GLY A 222 46.32 14.67 17.07
N ASP A 223 46.53 13.99 18.19
CA ASP A 223 45.70 12.90 18.76
C ASP A 223 44.27 13.34 19.14
N GLY A 224 43.44 13.68 18.16
CA GLY A 224 42.03 14.04 18.32
C GLY A 224 41.12 12.93 17.84
N GLY A 225 40.87 11.92 18.70
CA GLY A 225 39.74 10.97 18.73
C GLY A 225 39.19 10.36 17.42
N THR A 226 38.86 9.06 17.43
CA THR A 226 38.20 8.38 16.29
C THR A 226 36.73 8.79 16.18
N GLY A 227 36.43 9.91 15.52
CA GLY A 227 35.06 10.36 15.26
C GLY A 227 34.96 11.83 14.86
N PHE A 228 33.83 12.21 14.27
CA PHE A 228 33.56 13.59 13.83
C PHE A 228 33.79 14.62 14.94
N LEU A 229 33.36 14.32 16.17
CA LEU A 229 33.46 15.22 17.32
C LEU A 229 34.91 15.36 17.84
N GLY A 230 35.68 14.27 17.87
CA GLY A 230 37.11 14.31 18.22
C GLY A 230 37.93 15.11 17.20
N ARG A 231 37.61 14.94 15.92
CA ARG A 231 38.20 15.72 14.81
C ARG A 231 37.81 17.19 14.85
N ALA A 232 36.55 17.52 15.16
CA ALA A 232 36.09 18.90 15.31
C ALA A 232 36.83 19.63 16.45
N ALA A 233 37.11 18.95 17.56
CA ALA A 233 37.96 19.50 18.62
C ALA A 233 39.42 19.66 18.17
N GLY A 234 39.94 18.72 17.38
CA GLY A 234 41.27 18.78 16.78
C GLY A 234 41.47 19.90 15.74
N MET A 235 40.40 20.45 15.16
CA MET A 235 40.50 21.57 14.20
C MET A 235 41.11 22.84 14.82
N ARG A 236 40.96 23.06 16.13
CA ARG A 236 41.60 24.20 16.82
C ARG A 236 43.08 23.99 17.10
N ALA A 237 43.50 22.73 17.24
CA ALA A 237 44.91 22.39 17.36
C ALA A 237 45.61 22.37 15.98
N ALA A 238 44.84 22.32 14.89
CA ALA A 238 45.34 22.43 13.54
C ALA A 238 45.66 23.91 13.21
N GLY A 239 46.82 24.15 12.61
CA GLY A 239 47.19 25.51 12.15
C GLY A 239 46.24 26.05 11.08
N GLU A 240 46.22 27.38 10.93
CA GLU A 240 45.34 28.10 9.99
C GLU A 240 45.40 27.55 8.56
N GLU A 241 46.58 27.12 8.11
CA GLU A 241 46.78 26.51 6.79
C GLU A 241 46.04 25.17 6.61
N ALA A 242 46.00 24.33 7.65
CA ALA A 242 45.29 23.06 7.61
C ALA A 242 43.76 23.27 7.59
N VAL A 243 43.27 24.29 8.32
CA VAL A 243 41.87 24.70 8.31
C VAL A 243 41.48 25.28 6.95
N ALA A 244 42.31 26.16 6.40
CA ALA A 244 42.14 26.73 5.05
C ALA A 244 42.03 25.64 3.98
N ARG A 245 42.96 24.67 4.00
CA ARG A 245 42.95 23.52 3.08
C ARG A 245 41.69 22.68 3.22
N MET A 246 41.24 22.41 4.45
CA MET A 246 40.01 21.67 4.72
C MET A 246 38.77 22.38 4.15
N VAL A 247 38.65 23.69 4.35
CA VAL A 247 37.50 24.47 3.88
C VAL A 247 37.46 24.53 2.34
N VAL A 248 38.62 24.73 1.69
CA VAL A 248 38.73 24.67 0.21
C VAL A 248 38.39 23.27 -0.31
N ALA A 249 38.88 22.21 0.34
CA ALA A 249 38.57 20.84 -0.04
C ALA A 249 37.06 20.53 0.12
N ALA A 250 36.43 20.99 1.20
CA ALA A 250 34.99 20.86 1.43
C ALA A 250 34.18 21.57 0.32
N PHE A 251 34.59 22.77 -0.06
CA PHE A 251 34.01 23.53 -1.17
C PHE A 251 34.10 22.78 -2.51
N LEU A 252 35.29 22.31 -2.89
CA LEU A 252 35.50 21.57 -4.13
C LEU A 252 34.72 20.24 -4.13
N HIS A 253 34.67 19.56 -2.99
CA HIS A 253 33.97 18.29 -2.86
C HIS A 253 32.45 18.45 -3.02
N ASP A 254 31.87 19.52 -2.48
CA ASP A 254 30.47 19.88 -2.72
C ASP A 254 30.19 20.13 -4.20
N LEU A 255 31.09 20.81 -4.92
CA LEU A 255 30.98 21.00 -6.37
C LEU A 255 31.04 19.66 -7.13
N ARG A 256 32.04 18.81 -6.84
CA ARG A 256 32.16 17.47 -7.44
C ARG A 256 30.87 16.69 -7.23
N ARG A 257 30.29 16.73 -6.03
CA ARG A 257 29.04 16.06 -5.73
C ARG A 257 27.85 16.64 -6.50
N ALA A 258 27.71 17.97 -6.53
CA ALA A 258 26.63 18.66 -7.23
C ALA A 258 26.62 18.36 -8.73
N TYR A 259 27.80 18.12 -9.31
CA TYR A 259 27.98 17.87 -10.73
C TYR A 259 28.09 16.38 -11.10
N ARG A 260 28.11 15.43 -10.16
CA ARG A 260 27.85 14.00 -10.47
C ARG A 260 26.51 13.82 -11.20
N ARG A 261 25.56 14.76 -11.03
CA ARG A 261 24.30 14.84 -11.77
C ARG A 261 24.50 15.40 -13.19
N ARG A 262 23.63 15.04 -14.14
CA ARG A 262 23.65 15.59 -15.51
C ARG A 262 23.41 17.10 -15.45
N ARG A 263 24.47 17.88 -15.64
CA ARG A 263 24.43 19.35 -15.78
C ARG A 263 25.09 19.73 -17.11
N PRO A 264 24.57 20.72 -17.84
CA PRO A 264 25.04 21.05 -19.18
C PRO A 264 26.35 21.86 -19.22
N ALA A 265 26.73 22.53 -18.11
CA ALA A 265 27.88 23.43 -18.07
C ALA A 265 28.57 23.44 -16.70
N TYR A 266 29.92 23.46 -16.69
CA TYR A 266 30.78 23.54 -15.52
C TYR A 266 30.76 24.93 -14.86
N PRO A 267 30.78 25.06 -13.52
CA PRO A 267 30.82 26.35 -12.85
C PRO A 267 32.13 27.07 -13.10
N MET A 268 32.09 28.40 -13.13
CA MET A 268 33.26 29.26 -13.34
C MET A 268 33.56 30.11 -12.08
N LEU A 269 34.81 30.16 -11.65
CA LEU A 269 35.29 31.08 -10.61
C LEU A 269 36.25 32.09 -11.24
N LEU A 270 35.85 33.35 -11.23
CA LEU A 270 36.65 34.49 -11.67
C LEU A 270 37.40 35.04 -10.46
N VAL A 271 38.73 35.08 -10.50
CA VAL A 271 39.55 35.51 -9.36
C VAL A 271 40.47 36.65 -9.78
N GLU A 272 40.30 37.84 -9.21
CA GLU A 272 41.28 38.92 -9.34
C GLU A 272 42.34 38.75 -8.23
N SER A 273 43.53 38.29 -8.60
CA SER A 273 44.65 38.02 -7.69
C SER A 273 45.65 39.17 -7.66
N ALA A 274 45.14 40.39 -7.46
CA ALA A 274 45.98 41.55 -7.16
C ALA A 274 46.52 41.51 -5.71
N ASP A 275 45.81 40.81 -4.82
CA ASP A 275 46.11 40.69 -3.38
C ASP A 275 46.55 39.26 -3.00
N ASP A 276 47.19 39.12 -1.85
CA ASP A 276 47.79 37.87 -1.36
C ASP A 276 46.77 36.76 -1.04
N ALA A 277 45.60 37.09 -0.47
CA ALA A 277 44.59 36.11 -0.09
C ALA A 277 43.92 35.42 -1.30
N ALA A 278 43.67 36.16 -2.38
CA ALA A 278 43.13 35.62 -3.62
C ALA A 278 44.13 34.70 -4.32
N ALA A 279 45.41 35.08 -4.35
CA ALA A 279 46.49 34.23 -4.84
C ALA A 279 46.64 32.94 -4.01
N TRP A 280 46.46 33.05 -2.68
CA TRP A 280 46.46 31.91 -1.77
C TRP A 280 45.29 30.95 -2.02
N LEU A 281 44.07 31.46 -2.26
CA LEU A 281 42.92 30.65 -2.64
C LEU A 281 43.18 29.84 -3.92
N VAL A 282 43.74 30.47 -4.96
CA VAL A 282 44.07 29.78 -6.22
C VAL A 282 45.12 28.70 -6.01
N ALA A 283 46.10 28.94 -5.14
CA ALA A 283 47.11 27.95 -4.76
C ALA A 283 46.49 26.76 -4.02
N LEU A 284 45.63 27.00 -3.02
CA LEU A 284 44.93 25.95 -2.28
C LEU A 284 43.99 25.12 -3.16
N ILE A 285 43.31 25.74 -4.14
CA ILE A 285 42.49 25.01 -5.12
C ILE A 285 43.37 24.06 -5.94
N ALA A 286 44.54 24.50 -6.39
CA ALA A 286 45.47 23.64 -7.12
C ALA A 286 45.98 22.48 -6.24
N GLU A 287 46.38 22.75 -5.00
CA GLU A 287 46.85 21.74 -4.05
C GLU A 287 45.77 20.70 -3.74
N CYS A 288 44.53 21.14 -3.46
CA CYS A 288 43.42 20.23 -3.17
C CYS A 288 43.05 19.35 -4.38
N ARG A 289 43.32 19.81 -5.61
CA ARG A 289 43.17 18.98 -6.82
C ARG A 289 44.23 17.89 -6.92
N ASP A 290 45.45 18.16 -6.46
CA ASP A 290 46.54 17.18 -6.46
C ASP A 290 46.35 16.08 -5.42
N VAL A 291 46.03 16.44 -4.16
CA VAL A 291 45.83 15.47 -3.06
C VAL A 291 44.74 14.44 -3.37
N GLU A 292 43.68 14.88 -4.04
CA GLU A 292 42.56 14.02 -4.39
C GLU A 292 42.74 13.27 -5.71
N THR A 293 43.89 13.32 -6.39
CA THR A 293 44.13 12.57 -7.64
C THR A 293 44.96 11.30 -7.38
N PRO A 294 44.41 10.07 -7.52
CA PRO A 294 45.17 8.85 -7.22
C PRO A 294 46.29 8.59 -8.26
N PRO A 295 47.40 7.94 -7.87
CA PRO A 295 48.46 7.56 -8.81
C PRO A 295 47.95 6.62 -9.90
N ARG A 296 48.46 6.80 -11.13
CA ARG A 296 48.09 6.05 -12.35
C ARG A 296 48.02 4.54 -12.10
N ARG A 297 46.83 3.95 -11.99
CA ARG A 297 46.62 2.49 -12.10
C ARG A 297 46.05 2.13 -13.48
N ARG A 298 46.81 1.32 -14.23
CA ARG A 298 46.40 0.60 -15.46
C ARG A 298 45.89 1.46 -16.64
N GLY A 299 46.68 2.44 -17.11
CA GLY A 299 46.52 3.03 -18.45
C GLY A 299 45.21 3.80 -18.73
N ARG A 300 44.30 3.90 -17.76
CA ARG A 300 43.14 4.78 -17.76
C ARG A 300 43.38 5.87 -16.72
N LEU A 301 43.27 7.13 -17.15
CA LEU A 301 43.23 8.30 -16.27
C LEU A 301 41.98 8.16 -15.38
N ALA A 302 42.13 7.52 -14.21
CA ALA A 302 41.15 7.60 -13.13
C ALA A 302 41.32 8.96 -12.43
N VAL A 303 41.11 10.05 -13.18
CA VAL A 303 41.17 11.40 -12.63
C VAL A 303 39.90 11.60 -11.81
N HIS A 304 40.06 11.89 -10.52
CA HIS A 304 38.98 12.48 -9.75
C HIS A 304 38.68 13.84 -10.36
N TRP A 305 37.62 13.87 -11.13
CA TRP A 305 37.18 15.01 -11.91
C TRP A 305 36.81 16.18 -10.97
N ASP A 306 37.29 17.38 -11.30
CA ASP A 306 36.93 18.63 -10.64
C ASP A 306 36.11 19.48 -11.64
N PRO A 307 34.84 19.79 -11.32
CA PRO A 307 33.98 20.54 -12.22
C PRO A 307 34.30 22.04 -12.28
N LEU A 308 35.19 22.60 -11.45
CA LEU A 308 35.40 24.05 -11.40
C LEU A 308 36.37 24.55 -12.48
N LEU A 309 35.95 25.51 -13.31
CA LEU A 309 36.86 26.28 -14.16
C LEU A 309 37.28 27.54 -13.41
N VAL A 310 38.57 27.73 -13.15
CA VAL A 310 39.08 28.94 -12.49
C VAL A 310 39.73 29.82 -13.54
N VAL A 311 39.35 31.09 -13.60
CA VAL A 311 39.97 32.12 -14.45
C VAL A 311 40.54 33.19 -13.52
N GLU A 312 41.86 33.19 -13.41
CA GLU A 312 42.62 34.10 -12.56
C GLU A 312 43.13 35.27 -13.42
N SER A 313 42.96 36.50 -12.96
CA SER A 313 43.60 37.70 -13.52
C SER A 313 44.59 38.27 -12.50
N ARG A 314 45.82 38.58 -12.93
CA ARG A 314 46.83 39.20 -12.06
C ARG A 314 47.79 40.11 -12.85
N PRO A 315 48.39 41.13 -12.21
CA PRO A 315 49.40 41.97 -12.86
C PRO A 315 50.63 41.14 -13.25
N TRP A 316 51.23 41.49 -14.39
CA TRP A 316 52.51 40.92 -14.83
C TRP A 316 53.64 41.35 -13.89
N GLN A 317 54.47 40.39 -13.45
CA GLN A 317 55.64 40.65 -12.60
C GLN A 317 56.94 40.31 -13.33
N GLU A 318 58.06 40.96 -13.01
CA GLU A 318 59.35 40.73 -13.69
C GLU A 318 59.82 39.26 -13.63
N GLY A 319 59.51 38.55 -12.54
CA GLY A 319 59.79 37.12 -12.39
C GLY A 319 59.00 36.19 -13.33
N ASP A 320 57.95 36.69 -13.99
CA ASP A 320 57.13 35.90 -14.91
C ASP A 320 57.81 35.65 -16.27
N ALA A 321 58.85 36.42 -16.63
CA ALA A 321 59.57 36.26 -17.89
C ALA A 321 60.32 34.91 -18.02
N ALA A 322 60.69 34.28 -16.90
CA ALA A 322 61.36 32.98 -16.87
C ALA A 322 60.41 31.79 -17.12
N VAL A 323 59.11 32.04 -17.23
CA VAL A 323 58.06 31.01 -17.30
C VAL A 323 57.45 31.03 -18.71
N GLY A 324 57.23 29.87 -19.34
CA GLY A 324 56.69 29.79 -20.71
C GLY A 324 55.21 30.21 -20.81
N TRP A 325 54.94 31.51 -20.97
CA TRP A 325 53.60 32.08 -21.19
C TRP A 325 53.16 32.00 -22.65
N LEU A 326 51.88 31.68 -22.88
CA LEU A 326 51.29 31.62 -24.22
C LEU A 326 50.44 32.88 -24.51
N ARG A 327 50.15 33.15 -25.79
CA ARG A 327 49.29 34.28 -26.18
C ARG A 327 47.81 33.85 -26.11
N PRO A 328 46.87 34.77 -25.78
CA PRO A 328 45.44 34.47 -25.77
C PRO A 328 44.89 33.94 -27.10
N GLY A 329 45.44 34.41 -28.23
CA GLY A 329 45.08 33.91 -29.57
C GLY A 329 45.38 32.41 -29.76
N ASP A 330 46.33 31.87 -29.00
CA ASP A 330 46.72 30.46 -29.03
C ASP A 330 45.97 29.62 -27.99
N ALA A 331 44.99 30.17 -27.25
CA ALA A 331 44.31 29.47 -26.15
C ALA A 331 43.74 28.11 -26.57
N GLN A 332 43.26 27.99 -27.81
CA GLN A 332 42.74 26.72 -28.34
C GLN A 332 43.83 25.66 -28.57
N ALA A 333 45.03 26.07 -28.99
CA ALA A 333 46.19 25.20 -29.18
C ALA A 333 46.92 24.91 -27.86
N ALA A 334 46.87 25.87 -26.92
CA ALA A 334 47.45 25.82 -25.59
C ALA A 334 46.86 24.67 -24.76
N PHE A 335 45.54 24.45 -24.83
CA PHE A 335 44.90 23.42 -24.01
C PHE A 335 45.36 21.99 -24.31
N PRO A 336 45.41 21.52 -25.58
CA PRO A 336 46.01 20.23 -25.91
C PRO A 336 47.49 20.13 -25.53
N GLN A 337 48.26 21.22 -25.61
CA GLN A 337 49.67 21.25 -25.23
C GLN A 337 49.84 21.10 -23.71
N TRP A 338 49.09 21.87 -22.93
CA TRP A 338 49.02 21.76 -21.48
C TRP A 338 48.60 20.35 -21.05
N LEU A 339 47.54 19.80 -21.65
CA LEU A 339 47.03 18.46 -21.32
C LEU A 339 48.07 17.35 -21.59
N ARG A 340 48.91 17.49 -22.62
CA ARG A 340 50.02 16.57 -22.89
C ARG A 340 51.15 16.70 -21.86
N GLY A 341 51.43 17.91 -21.40
CA GLY A 341 52.45 18.21 -20.38
C GLY A 341 52.04 17.88 -18.95
N TRP A 342 50.72 17.82 -18.67
CA TRP A 342 50.14 17.68 -17.33
C TRP A 342 50.76 16.55 -16.49
N GLY A 343 51.09 15.40 -17.09
CA GLY A 343 51.69 14.26 -16.36
C GLY A 343 53.19 14.36 -16.09
N ARG A 344 53.89 15.40 -16.58
CA ARG A 344 55.35 15.60 -16.49
C ARG A 344 55.74 16.90 -15.78
N SER A 345 54.77 17.74 -15.42
CA SER A 345 55.03 19.02 -14.76
C SER A 345 55.11 18.89 -13.24
N ASP A 346 55.94 19.73 -12.62
CA ASP A 346 55.99 19.91 -11.16
C ASP A 346 54.60 20.18 -10.60
N GLU A 347 54.35 19.71 -9.37
CA GLU A 347 53.06 19.80 -8.67
C GLU A 347 52.50 21.23 -8.68
N ALA A 348 53.33 22.24 -8.36
CA ALA A 348 52.94 23.64 -8.34
C ALA A 348 52.53 24.23 -9.72
N ARG A 349 52.88 23.59 -10.84
CA ARG A 349 52.64 24.10 -12.21
C ARG A 349 51.59 23.29 -12.96
N ARG A 350 51.24 22.11 -12.46
CA ARG A 350 50.42 21.11 -13.16
C ARG A 350 49.05 21.61 -13.58
N TRP A 351 48.38 22.40 -12.73
CA TRP A 351 47.00 22.84 -12.97
C TRP A 351 46.86 24.18 -13.69
N ARG A 352 47.94 24.93 -13.91
CA ARG A 352 47.87 26.31 -14.43
C ARG A 352 48.15 26.37 -15.93
N MET A 353 47.20 26.88 -16.69
CA MET A 353 47.38 27.28 -18.10
C MET A 353 47.59 28.79 -18.15
N ARG A 354 48.81 29.21 -18.49
CA ARG A 354 49.29 30.58 -18.34
C ARG A 354 49.23 31.34 -19.67
N LEU A 355 48.46 32.43 -19.71
CA LEU A 355 48.28 33.29 -20.87
C LEU A 355 48.69 34.73 -20.55
N ARG A 356 49.58 35.31 -21.35
CA ARG A 356 50.02 36.70 -21.21
C ARG A 356 49.23 37.59 -22.16
N ILE A 357 48.48 38.55 -21.61
CA ILE A 357 47.72 39.50 -22.41
C ILE A 357 48.69 40.52 -23.01
N PRO A 358 48.85 40.60 -24.35
CA PRO A 358 49.84 41.47 -24.96
C PRO A 358 49.43 42.95 -24.87
N PRO A 359 50.40 43.87 -24.89
CA PRO A 359 50.12 45.30 -25.00
C PRO A 359 49.69 45.63 -26.43
N GLY A 360 48.41 45.91 -26.62
CA GLY A 360 47.84 46.47 -27.85
C GLY A 360 46.32 46.43 -27.86
N PRO A 361 45.63 47.28 -28.66
CA PRO A 361 44.19 47.19 -28.86
C PRO A 361 43.82 45.95 -29.69
N ALA A 362 42.63 45.39 -29.48
CA ALA A 362 42.08 44.35 -30.35
C ALA A 362 41.83 44.91 -31.76
N SER A 363 41.98 44.07 -32.80
CA SER A 363 41.51 44.42 -34.15
C SER A 363 39.98 44.47 -34.20
N GLU A 364 39.40 45.31 -35.08
CA GLU A 364 37.93 45.38 -35.26
C GLU A 364 37.32 44.01 -35.62
N ASP A 365 38.01 43.20 -36.42
CA ASP A 365 37.58 41.84 -36.76
C ASP A 365 37.50 40.93 -35.52
N SER A 366 38.40 41.10 -34.55
CA SER A 366 38.35 40.37 -33.27
C SER A 366 37.12 40.76 -32.44
N ILE A 367 36.75 42.04 -32.47
CA ILE A 367 35.57 42.58 -31.77
C ILE A 367 34.27 42.07 -32.43
N ASP A 368 34.21 42.02 -33.76
CA ASP A 368 33.02 41.52 -34.47
C ASP A 368 32.83 40.00 -34.30
N ARG A 369 33.93 39.23 -34.22
CA ARG A 369 33.86 37.80 -33.86
C ARG A 369 33.37 37.59 -32.43
N LEU A 370 33.81 38.39 -31.47
CA LEU A 370 33.32 38.34 -30.09
C LEU A 370 31.80 38.51 -30.01
N ARG A 371 31.23 39.42 -30.82
CA ARG A 371 29.77 39.65 -30.91
C ARG A 371 28.98 38.48 -31.52
N LYS A 372 29.63 37.51 -32.17
CA LYS A 372 28.96 36.36 -32.85
C LYS A 372 28.92 35.08 -32.02
N GLU A 373 29.65 35.00 -30.91
CA GLU A 373 29.69 33.82 -30.04
C GLU A 373 28.63 33.89 -28.94
N GLY A 374 27.65 32.98 -28.94
CA GLY A 374 26.57 32.89 -27.93
C GLY A 374 26.51 31.56 -27.16
N LEU A 375 25.88 31.56 -25.98
CA LEU A 375 25.78 30.38 -25.11
C LEU A 375 24.74 29.35 -25.60
N PRO A 376 24.89 28.05 -25.25
CA PRO A 376 24.04 26.98 -25.78
C PRO A 376 22.66 26.86 -25.09
N THR A 377 21.60 26.61 -25.87
CA THR A 377 20.23 26.33 -25.39
C THR A 377 19.93 24.83 -25.28
N VAL A 378 19.14 24.41 -24.27
CA VAL A 378 18.81 22.99 -24.00
C VAL A 378 17.52 22.55 -24.71
N ARG A 379 17.59 21.49 -25.53
CA ARG A 379 16.42 20.85 -26.18
C ARG A 379 15.55 20.10 -25.16
N ARG A 380 14.33 20.59 -24.93
CA ARG A 380 13.38 20.18 -23.87
C ARG A 380 12.43 19.01 -24.24
N ARG A 381 12.43 18.53 -25.48
CA ARG A 381 11.38 17.61 -25.98
C ARG A 381 11.50 16.17 -25.47
N THR A 382 12.69 15.65 -25.16
CA THR A 382 12.86 14.23 -24.81
C THR A 382 12.54 13.89 -23.35
N THR A 383 12.61 14.84 -22.42
CA THR A 383 12.39 14.58 -20.98
C THR A 383 10.91 14.44 -20.61
N LEU A 384 10.00 15.12 -21.33
CA LEU A 384 8.56 15.05 -21.08
C LEU A 384 7.97 13.69 -21.48
N TRP A 385 8.48 13.08 -22.56
CA TRP A 385 8.03 11.75 -23.00
C TRP A 385 8.34 10.65 -22.00
N VAL A 386 9.53 10.66 -21.38
CA VAL A 386 9.91 9.64 -20.38
C VAL A 386 9.07 9.74 -19.11
N ALA A 387 8.77 10.97 -18.66
CA ALA A 387 7.91 11.18 -17.49
C ALA A 387 6.46 10.72 -17.74
N GLY A 388 5.91 11.00 -18.92
CA GLY A 388 4.58 10.50 -19.32
C GLY A 388 4.51 8.98 -19.35
N LEU A 389 5.53 8.32 -19.90
CA LEU A 389 5.57 6.85 -20.01
C LEU A 389 5.68 6.17 -18.64
N LEU A 390 6.45 6.74 -17.71
CA LEU A 390 6.54 6.24 -16.34
C LEU A 390 5.23 6.40 -15.56
N LEU A 391 4.51 7.50 -15.78
CA LEU A 391 3.21 7.72 -15.15
C LEU A 391 2.18 6.68 -15.63
N VAL A 392 2.12 6.42 -16.94
CA VAL A 392 1.24 5.39 -17.52
C VAL A 392 1.58 4.00 -16.97
N ALA A 393 2.87 3.65 -16.89
CA ALA A 393 3.30 2.38 -16.32
C ALA A 393 2.91 2.25 -14.83
N ALA A 394 3.09 3.31 -14.04
CA ALA A 394 2.70 3.32 -12.63
C ALA A 394 1.18 3.15 -12.45
N THR A 395 0.38 3.83 -13.27
CA THR A 395 -1.09 3.69 -13.25
C THR A 395 -1.51 2.27 -13.64
N ALA A 396 -0.92 1.68 -14.69
CA ALA A 396 -1.24 0.32 -15.11
C ALA A 396 -0.91 -0.73 -14.04
N VAL A 397 0.23 -0.58 -13.34
CA VAL A 397 0.59 -1.44 -12.19
C VAL A 397 -0.38 -1.24 -11.03
N GLY A 398 -0.78 0.00 -10.73
CA GLY A 398 -1.77 0.30 -9.70
C GLY A 398 -3.13 -0.33 -9.98
N VAL A 399 -3.62 -0.21 -11.22
CA VAL A 399 -4.89 -0.81 -11.66
C VAL A 399 -4.85 -2.33 -11.52
N THR A 400 -3.84 -2.98 -12.10
CA THR A 400 -3.72 -4.46 -12.04
C THR A 400 -3.51 -5.00 -10.63
N PHE A 401 -2.81 -4.27 -9.76
CA PHE A 401 -2.66 -4.64 -8.36
C PHE A 401 -3.98 -4.52 -7.59
N ASN A 402 -4.72 -3.43 -7.80
CA ASN A 402 -6.00 -3.19 -7.15
C ASN A 402 -7.08 -4.18 -7.65
N GLU A 403 -7.14 -4.47 -8.96
CA GLU A 403 -8.02 -5.49 -9.52
C GLU A 403 -7.80 -6.86 -8.86
N ARG A 404 -6.54 -7.28 -8.69
CA ARG A 404 -6.21 -8.56 -8.01
C ARG A 404 -6.62 -8.60 -6.54
N ARG A 405 -6.84 -7.45 -5.90
CA ARG A 405 -7.32 -7.33 -4.51
C ARG A 405 -8.80 -6.99 -4.43
N CYS A 406 -9.50 -6.98 -5.56
CA CYS A 406 -10.89 -6.55 -5.63
C CYS A 406 -11.10 -5.12 -5.08
N GLU A 407 -10.10 -4.27 -5.28
CA GLU A 407 -10.13 -2.85 -4.94
C GLU A 407 -10.45 -2.01 -6.20
N PRO A 408 -11.13 -0.86 -6.04
CA PRO A 408 -11.23 0.10 -7.12
C PRO A 408 -9.84 0.46 -7.65
N TRP A 409 -9.70 0.61 -8.97
CA TRP A 409 -8.41 0.88 -9.61
C TRP A 409 -7.69 2.12 -9.06
N TRP A 410 -8.44 3.08 -8.50
CA TRP A 410 -7.95 4.32 -7.91
C TRP A 410 -7.76 4.27 -6.38
N SER A 411 -8.10 3.17 -5.71
CA SER A 411 -8.03 3.04 -4.26
C SER A 411 -6.56 3.09 -3.81
N PRO A 412 -6.17 4.04 -2.95
CA PRO A 412 -4.83 4.06 -2.37
C PRO A 412 -4.70 3.12 -1.16
N ARG A 413 -5.78 2.40 -0.80
CA ARG A 413 -5.86 1.61 0.43
C ARG A 413 -5.30 0.21 0.21
N LEU A 414 -4.38 -0.21 1.09
CA LEU A 414 -3.83 -1.57 1.13
C LEU A 414 -4.53 -2.45 2.18
N SER A 415 -5.72 -2.04 2.66
CA SER A 415 -6.32 -2.58 3.88
C SER A 415 -7.10 -3.88 3.70
N THR A 416 -7.52 -4.27 2.49
CA THR A 416 -8.33 -5.48 2.28
C THR A 416 -7.46 -6.71 2.08
N THR A 417 -7.87 -7.87 2.62
CA THR A 417 -7.19 -9.17 2.34
C THR A 417 -7.84 -9.94 1.22
N MET A 418 -8.86 -9.34 0.59
CA MET A 418 -9.57 -9.92 -0.54
C MET A 418 -8.60 -10.19 -1.69
N THR A 419 -8.82 -11.32 -2.35
CA THR A 419 -8.04 -11.77 -3.50
C THR A 419 -8.99 -12.16 -4.61
N LEU A 420 -8.70 -11.70 -5.83
CA LEU A 420 -9.39 -12.13 -7.03
C LEU A 420 -8.95 -13.55 -7.37
N VAL A 421 -9.91 -14.47 -7.40
CA VAL A 421 -9.73 -15.87 -7.77
C VAL A 421 -10.40 -16.11 -9.12
N GLN A 422 -9.72 -16.86 -9.99
CA GLN A 422 -10.28 -17.38 -11.24
C GLN A 422 -10.46 -18.89 -11.10
N ASP A 423 -11.64 -19.32 -10.67
CA ASP A 423 -12.03 -20.73 -10.61
C ASP A 423 -13.35 -20.88 -11.39
N GLY A 424 -13.23 -21.19 -12.68
CA GLY A 424 -14.33 -21.09 -13.65
C GLY A 424 -14.74 -19.65 -14.02
N ARG A 425 -14.90 -18.75 -13.03
CA ARG A 425 -15.22 -17.31 -13.19
C ARG A 425 -14.45 -16.44 -12.19
N GLN A 426 -14.45 -15.12 -12.42
CA GLN A 426 -13.80 -14.15 -11.54
C GLN A 426 -14.66 -13.89 -10.29
N GLN A 427 -14.14 -14.25 -9.12
CA GLN A 427 -14.77 -13.99 -7.82
C GLN A 427 -13.78 -13.43 -6.80
N CYS A 428 -14.28 -12.61 -5.89
CA CYS A 428 -13.50 -11.98 -4.84
C CYS A 428 -13.63 -12.74 -3.54
N VAL A 429 -12.56 -13.38 -3.08
CA VAL A 429 -12.56 -14.24 -1.88
C VAL A 429 -11.72 -13.60 -0.77
N GLY A 430 -12.13 -13.75 0.49
CA GLY A 430 -11.39 -13.26 1.66
C GLY A 430 -12.23 -12.35 2.56
N LEU A 431 -11.56 -11.60 3.45
CA LEU A 431 -12.19 -10.70 4.44
C LEU A 431 -12.29 -9.24 3.95
N SER A 432 -13.51 -8.70 3.94
CA SER A 432 -13.83 -7.30 3.68
C SER A 432 -13.87 -6.49 4.98
N ARG A 433 -12.80 -5.72 5.25
CA ARG A 433 -12.64 -4.94 6.50
C ARG A 433 -13.50 -3.68 6.58
N ASP A 434 -13.81 -3.10 5.42
CA ASP A 434 -14.62 -1.89 5.29
C ASP A 434 -16.10 -2.20 5.09
N SER A 435 -16.52 -3.47 5.27
CA SER A 435 -17.90 -3.92 4.99
C SER A 435 -18.33 -3.68 3.54
N ARG A 436 -17.36 -3.63 2.63
CA ARG A 436 -17.62 -3.44 1.21
C ARG A 436 -18.32 -4.66 0.62
N PRO A 437 -19.24 -4.44 -0.33
CA PRO A 437 -19.93 -5.52 -0.99
C PRO A 437 -18.97 -6.31 -1.89
N PHE A 438 -19.15 -7.63 -1.93
CA PHE A 438 -18.47 -8.51 -2.89
C PHE A 438 -19.12 -8.49 -4.27
N THR A 439 -20.40 -8.08 -4.31
CA THR A 439 -21.18 -7.88 -5.54
C THR A 439 -21.59 -6.40 -5.59
N PRO A 440 -21.05 -5.58 -6.51
CA PRO A 440 -21.19 -4.12 -6.45
C PRO A 440 -22.61 -3.61 -6.76
N ASP A 441 -23.44 -4.42 -7.42
CA ASP A 441 -24.76 -4.02 -7.91
C ASP A 441 -25.90 -4.91 -7.39
N GLY A 442 -27.14 -4.46 -7.63
CA GLY A 442 -28.35 -5.24 -7.37
C GLY A 442 -28.85 -5.17 -5.92
N GLU A 443 -29.71 -6.13 -5.56
CA GLU A 443 -30.37 -6.18 -4.25
C GLU A 443 -29.39 -6.44 -3.10
N MET A 444 -28.37 -7.27 -3.33
CA MET A 444 -27.31 -7.55 -2.35
C MET A 444 -26.54 -6.28 -1.97
N ALA A 445 -26.20 -5.42 -2.94
CA ALA A 445 -25.54 -4.13 -2.69
C ALA A 445 -26.39 -3.19 -1.81
N LYS A 446 -27.73 -3.23 -1.94
CA LYS A 446 -28.63 -2.45 -1.07
C LYS A 446 -28.55 -2.90 0.38
N VAL A 447 -28.58 -4.21 0.63
CA VAL A 447 -28.49 -4.77 1.99
C VAL A 447 -27.12 -4.49 2.60
N TYR A 448 -26.05 -4.62 1.82
CA TYR A 448 -24.70 -4.19 2.22
C TYR A 448 -24.67 -2.71 2.64
N GLY A 449 -25.31 -1.83 1.87
CA GLY A 449 -25.42 -0.41 2.19
C GLY A 449 -26.10 -0.14 3.54
N VAL A 450 -27.16 -0.89 3.88
CA VAL A 450 -27.82 -0.78 5.20
C VAL A 450 -26.86 -1.14 6.32
N ILE A 451 -26.18 -2.29 6.22
CA ILE A 451 -25.21 -2.73 7.23
C ILE A 451 -24.02 -1.76 7.31
N GLU A 452 -23.55 -1.22 6.19
CA GLU A 452 -22.47 -0.23 6.17
C GLU A 452 -22.87 1.06 6.90
N VAL A 453 -24.11 1.55 6.71
CA VAL A 453 -24.64 2.70 7.47
C VAL A 453 -24.67 2.37 8.97
N GLN A 454 -25.13 1.18 9.35
CA GLN A 454 -25.16 0.75 10.76
C GLN A 454 -23.74 0.63 11.34
N ASN A 455 -22.80 0.04 10.61
CA ASN A 455 -21.38 -0.06 10.97
C ASN A 455 -20.74 1.32 11.17
N ARG A 456 -20.99 2.27 10.26
CA ARG A 456 -20.51 3.65 10.39
C ARG A 456 -21.08 4.35 11.62
N ARG A 457 -22.34 4.07 11.98
CA ARG A 457 -22.94 4.60 13.21
C ARG A 457 -22.24 4.03 14.44
N VAL A 458 -22.06 2.71 14.49
CA VAL A 458 -21.37 2.03 15.59
C VAL A 458 -19.95 2.54 15.75
N THR A 459 -19.17 2.65 14.67
CA THR A 459 -17.79 3.14 14.75
C THR A 459 -17.69 4.62 15.10
N ARG A 460 -18.62 5.46 14.62
CA ARG A 460 -18.71 6.88 14.98
C ARG A 460 -19.05 7.08 16.46
N ASP A 461 -20.07 6.38 16.94
CA ASP A 461 -20.50 6.46 18.34
C ASP A 461 -19.45 5.84 19.27
N ALA A 462 -18.76 4.79 18.81
CA ALA A 462 -17.62 4.23 19.49
C ALA A 462 -16.35 5.09 19.39
N GLY A 463 -16.21 5.98 18.41
CA GLY A 463 -15.14 6.99 18.41
C GLY A 463 -15.25 7.94 19.61
N LYS A 464 -16.45 8.09 20.19
CA LYS A 464 -16.69 8.90 21.41
C LYS A 464 -16.48 8.10 22.70
N THR A 465 -16.75 6.79 22.67
CA THR A 465 -16.80 5.96 23.90
C THR A 465 -15.67 4.92 23.99
N GLY A 466 -15.05 4.55 22.86
CA GLY A 466 -14.09 3.46 22.68
C GLY A 466 -14.73 2.07 22.52
N ARG A 467 -16.06 1.96 22.46
CA ARG A 467 -16.81 0.73 22.79
C ARG A 467 -17.50 0.09 21.59
N TYR A 468 -16.86 -0.90 20.95
CA TYR A 468 -17.53 -1.82 20.03
C TYR A 468 -16.79 -3.14 19.88
N VAL A 469 -17.51 -4.18 19.45
CA VAL A 469 -16.97 -5.47 19.00
C VAL A 469 -17.25 -5.67 17.52
N SER A 470 -16.48 -6.54 16.84
CA SER A 470 -16.80 -6.95 15.47
C SER A 470 -17.23 -8.40 15.42
N VAL A 471 -18.20 -8.68 14.57
CA VAL A 471 -18.67 -10.02 14.23
C VAL A 471 -18.49 -10.22 12.74
N VAL A 472 -17.93 -11.35 12.32
CA VAL A 472 -17.76 -11.65 10.89
C VAL A 472 -18.93 -12.50 10.42
N TYR A 473 -19.62 -12.10 9.36
CA TYR A 473 -20.49 -12.97 8.59
C TYR A 473 -19.68 -13.69 7.51
N LEU A 474 -19.59 -15.01 7.62
CA LEU A 474 -18.83 -15.88 6.73
C LEU A 474 -19.79 -16.70 5.86
N SER A 475 -19.82 -16.46 4.55
CA SER A 475 -20.70 -17.21 3.63
C SER A 475 -20.20 -17.11 2.18
N THR A 476 -20.97 -17.62 1.22
CA THR A 476 -20.75 -17.50 -0.22
C THR A 476 -21.33 -16.17 -0.73
N LEU A 477 -20.51 -15.11 -0.71
CA LEU A 477 -20.94 -13.72 -0.95
C LEU A 477 -20.77 -13.24 -2.40
N THR A 478 -20.27 -14.11 -3.28
CA THR A 478 -20.19 -13.90 -4.72
C THR A 478 -21.19 -14.81 -5.39
N ALA A 479 -22.17 -14.23 -6.08
CA ALA A 479 -23.11 -15.00 -6.87
C ALA A 479 -22.43 -15.46 -8.16
N GLU A 480 -22.59 -16.73 -8.52
CA GLU A 480 -22.47 -17.12 -9.91
C GLU A 480 -23.70 -16.55 -10.65
N SER A 481 -23.53 -16.04 -11.88
CA SER A 481 -24.63 -15.41 -12.64
C SER A 481 -25.85 -16.32 -12.83
N ASP A 482 -25.65 -17.62 -12.67
CA ASP A 482 -26.64 -18.66 -12.88
C ASP A 482 -27.17 -19.24 -11.55
N ASP A 483 -26.57 -18.86 -10.41
CA ASP A 483 -27.01 -19.20 -9.04
C ASP A 483 -27.75 -18.02 -8.38
N LEU A 484 -28.85 -17.62 -9.01
CA LEU A 484 -29.76 -16.60 -8.46
C LEU A 484 -30.37 -17.02 -7.11
N GLU A 485 -30.37 -18.33 -6.80
CA GLU A 485 -31.04 -18.92 -5.65
C GLU A 485 -30.15 -18.89 -4.39
N GLY A 486 -28.88 -19.28 -4.50
CA GLY A 486 -27.87 -19.08 -3.46
C GLY A 486 -27.64 -17.59 -3.16
N GLN A 487 -27.75 -16.73 -4.18
CA GLN A 487 -27.71 -15.28 -4.01
C GLN A 487 -28.89 -14.75 -3.17
N ARG A 488 -30.11 -15.20 -3.47
CA ARG A 488 -31.32 -14.80 -2.71
C ARG A 488 -31.27 -15.26 -1.26
N SER A 489 -30.82 -16.49 -1.04
CA SER A 489 -30.61 -17.05 0.30
C SER A 489 -29.68 -16.16 1.13
N THR A 490 -28.51 -15.86 0.56
CA THR A 490 -27.53 -14.96 1.18
C THR A 490 -28.08 -13.55 1.45
N ILE A 491 -28.90 -13.02 0.53
CA ILE A 491 -29.58 -11.72 0.71
C ILE A 491 -30.48 -11.75 1.95
N GLU A 492 -31.29 -12.79 2.13
CA GLU A 492 -32.19 -12.89 3.29
C GLU A 492 -31.44 -13.07 4.61
N GLU A 493 -30.36 -13.87 4.64
CA GLU A 493 -29.48 -13.94 5.81
C GLU A 493 -28.90 -12.57 6.18
N LEU A 494 -28.39 -11.82 5.19
CA LEU A 494 -27.87 -10.47 5.39
C LEU A 494 -28.94 -9.50 5.92
N ARG A 495 -30.19 -9.63 5.47
CA ARG A 495 -31.30 -8.82 6.01
C ARG A 495 -31.56 -9.15 7.48
N GLY A 496 -31.59 -10.44 7.83
CA GLY A 496 -31.67 -10.89 9.22
C GLY A 496 -30.55 -10.32 10.10
N ILE A 497 -29.32 -10.34 9.59
CA ILE A 497 -28.14 -9.77 10.26
C ILE A 497 -28.28 -8.27 10.49
N ALA A 498 -28.73 -7.52 9.48
CA ALA A 498 -28.93 -6.08 9.58
C ALA A 498 -29.98 -5.72 10.65
N VAL A 499 -31.06 -6.50 10.74
CA VAL A 499 -32.10 -6.30 11.77
C VAL A 499 -31.56 -6.66 13.15
N ALA A 500 -30.79 -7.75 13.29
CA ALA A 500 -30.17 -8.12 14.57
C ALA A 500 -29.14 -7.10 15.05
N GLN A 501 -28.28 -6.62 14.16
CA GLN A 501 -27.29 -5.58 14.46
C GLN A 501 -27.98 -4.31 14.99
N LYS A 502 -29.04 -3.87 14.31
CA LYS A 502 -29.80 -2.68 14.65
C LYS A 502 -30.49 -2.77 16.01
N LYS A 503 -31.01 -3.96 16.36
CA LYS A 503 -31.72 -4.22 17.61
C LYS A 503 -30.81 -4.60 18.77
N SER A 504 -29.55 -4.91 18.49
CA SER A 504 -28.56 -5.26 19.51
C SER A 504 -28.32 -4.10 20.47
N SER A 505 -28.31 -4.41 21.77
CA SER A 505 -27.83 -3.49 22.80
C SER A 505 -26.30 -3.40 22.87
N THR A 506 -25.61 -4.39 22.31
CA THR A 506 -24.14 -4.41 22.17
C THR A 506 -23.76 -3.66 20.88
N PRO A 507 -22.95 -2.59 20.95
CA PRO A 507 -22.42 -1.93 19.75
C PRO A 507 -21.54 -2.89 18.96
N MET A 508 -22.04 -3.33 17.81
CA MET A 508 -21.35 -4.32 16.97
C MET A 508 -21.15 -3.83 15.54
N ARG A 509 -19.97 -4.13 14.99
CA ARG A 509 -19.64 -3.95 13.58
C ARG A 509 -19.70 -5.30 12.88
N ILE A 510 -20.46 -5.41 11.80
CA ILE A 510 -20.52 -6.62 10.97
C ILE A 510 -19.47 -6.52 9.88
N LEU A 511 -18.55 -7.48 9.83
CA LEU A 511 -17.57 -7.64 8.75
C LEU A 511 -18.02 -8.78 7.83
N PHE A 512 -17.66 -8.71 6.56
CA PHE A 512 -18.05 -9.73 5.59
C PHE A 512 -16.86 -10.54 5.15
N ALA A 513 -17.02 -11.86 5.09
CA ALA A 513 -16.00 -12.76 4.61
C ALA A 513 -16.58 -13.73 3.58
N ASN A 514 -16.01 -13.71 2.37
CA ASN A 514 -16.41 -14.60 1.30
C ASN A 514 -15.51 -15.83 1.25
N ILE A 515 -16.11 -17.02 1.20
CA ILE A 515 -15.40 -18.30 1.05
C ILE A 515 -15.34 -18.83 -0.38
N GLY A 516 -15.97 -18.12 -1.33
CA GLY A 516 -16.07 -18.53 -2.73
C GLY A 516 -17.23 -19.51 -2.98
N SER A 517 -17.73 -19.57 -4.21
CA SER A 517 -18.90 -20.38 -4.59
C SER A 517 -18.71 -21.89 -4.42
N ASP A 518 -17.48 -22.38 -4.52
CA ASP A 518 -17.11 -23.79 -4.35
C ASP A 518 -16.64 -24.15 -2.92
N LEU A 519 -16.57 -23.14 -2.03
CA LEU A 519 -16.08 -23.23 -0.66
C LEU A 519 -14.64 -23.80 -0.53
N THR A 520 -13.87 -23.96 -1.62
CA THR A 520 -12.50 -24.52 -1.58
C THR A 520 -11.54 -23.59 -0.84
N ARG A 521 -11.90 -22.31 -0.73
CA ARG A 521 -11.12 -21.27 -0.06
C ARG A 521 -11.58 -20.97 1.37
N ALA A 522 -12.56 -21.71 1.89
CA ALA A 522 -13.07 -21.50 3.24
C ALA A 522 -11.96 -21.51 4.32
N ALA A 523 -11.00 -22.45 4.21
CA ALA A 523 -9.85 -22.51 5.11
C ALA A 523 -8.90 -21.31 4.99
N GLN A 524 -8.72 -20.76 3.78
CA GLN A 524 -7.92 -19.55 3.57
C GLN A 524 -8.61 -18.34 4.22
N THR A 525 -9.89 -18.14 3.95
CA THR A 525 -10.67 -17.03 4.52
C THR A 525 -10.71 -17.11 6.05
N ALA A 526 -10.83 -18.31 6.63
CA ALA A 526 -10.74 -18.52 8.08
C ALA A 526 -9.39 -18.06 8.67
N ARG A 527 -8.28 -18.36 8.01
CA ARG A 527 -6.94 -17.87 8.42
C ARG A 527 -6.82 -16.36 8.31
N GLU A 528 -7.42 -15.75 7.28
CA GLU A 528 -7.45 -14.29 7.15
C GLU A 528 -8.23 -13.63 8.29
N ILE A 529 -9.39 -14.19 8.66
CA ILE A 529 -10.19 -13.77 9.82
C ILE A 529 -9.35 -13.86 11.10
N ALA A 530 -8.71 -15.01 11.35
CA ALA A 530 -7.86 -15.20 12.51
C ALA A 530 -6.72 -14.17 12.57
N SER A 531 -6.04 -13.94 11.43
CA SER A 531 -4.95 -12.96 11.32
C SER A 531 -5.41 -11.51 11.55
N ALA A 532 -6.69 -11.21 11.36
CA ALA A 532 -7.29 -9.90 11.52
C ALA A 532 -8.00 -9.72 12.86
N ALA A 533 -8.20 -10.81 13.63
CA ALA A 533 -9.09 -10.81 14.78
C ALA A 533 -8.78 -9.75 15.81
N ASP A 534 -7.50 -9.63 16.20
CA ASP A 534 -7.09 -8.64 17.22
C ASP A 534 -7.13 -7.20 16.68
N ARG A 535 -6.75 -6.97 15.41
CA ARG A 535 -6.76 -5.63 14.80
C ARG A 535 -8.18 -5.12 14.58
N GLU A 536 -9.08 -6.01 14.19
CA GLU A 536 -10.47 -5.68 13.85
C GLU A 536 -11.45 -5.94 15.00
N ARG A 537 -10.97 -6.34 16.19
CA ARG A 537 -11.81 -6.61 17.38
C ARG A 537 -12.84 -7.72 17.14
N ILE A 538 -12.48 -8.74 16.37
CA ILE A 538 -13.39 -9.83 16.02
C ILE A 538 -13.58 -10.72 17.25
N VAL A 539 -14.82 -10.81 17.72
CA VAL A 539 -15.18 -11.62 18.89
C VAL A 539 -15.86 -12.93 18.54
N ALA A 540 -16.45 -13.04 17.34
CA ALA A 540 -17.12 -14.23 16.86
C ALA A 540 -17.28 -14.20 15.32
N VAL A 541 -17.57 -15.38 14.77
CA VAL A 541 -18.04 -15.55 13.38
C VAL A 541 -19.48 -16.08 13.41
N VAL A 542 -20.31 -15.60 12.50
CA VAL A 542 -21.66 -16.10 12.23
C VAL A 542 -21.75 -16.56 10.78
N GLY A 543 -22.61 -17.54 10.47
CA GLY A 543 -22.79 -18.07 9.11
C GLY A 543 -22.20 -19.47 8.96
N LEU A 544 -21.34 -19.68 7.96
CA LEU A 544 -20.76 -20.92 7.40
C LEU A 544 -21.38 -21.35 6.05
N GLY A 545 -22.53 -20.77 5.67
CA GLY A 545 -23.20 -21.09 4.42
C GLY A 545 -23.81 -22.50 4.43
N ILE A 546 -23.37 -23.35 3.51
CA ILE A 546 -23.91 -24.70 3.29
C ILE A 546 -23.11 -25.79 4.04
N SER A 547 -23.72 -26.97 4.22
CA SER A 547 -23.08 -28.11 4.90
C SER A 547 -22.04 -28.80 4.02
N HIS A 548 -20.88 -28.17 3.91
CA HIS A 548 -19.79 -28.59 3.03
C HIS A 548 -18.51 -28.88 3.82
N ARG A 549 -17.64 -29.71 3.25
CA ARG A 549 -16.31 -30.00 3.82
C ARG A 549 -15.51 -28.72 4.12
N GLY A 550 -15.55 -27.74 3.21
CA GLY A 550 -14.90 -26.45 3.39
C GLY A 550 -15.43 -25.65 4.59
N ALA A 551 -16.74 -25.66 4.82
CA ALA A 551 -17.35 -25.00 5.98
C ALA A 551 -16.87 -25.62 7.31
N ARG A 552 -16.76 -26.95 7.35
CA ARG A 552 -16.22 -27.68 8.51
C ARG A 552 -14.77 -27.29 8.79
N GLN A 553 -13.93 -27.25 7.76
CA GLN A 553 -12.54 -26.82 7.90
C GLN A 553 -12.42 -25.38 8.41
N ALA A 554 -13.25 -24.47 7.90
CA ALA A 554 -13.27 -23.09 8.37
C ALA A 554 -13.69 -23.00 9.85
N ARG A 555 -14.73 -23.73 10.25
CA ARG A 555 -15.17 -23.85 11.66
C ARG A 555 -14.01 -24.30 12.54
N ASP A 556 -13.37 -25.43 12.20
CA ASP A 556 -12.31 -26.03 13.02
C ASP A 556 -11.11 -25.10 13.17
N LEU A 557 -10.72 -24.42 12.09
CA LEU A 557 -9.65 -23.43 12.10
C LEU A 557 -9.98 -22.22 12.99
N LEU A 558 -11.20 -21.68 12.89
CA LEU A 558 -11.62 -20.53 13.70
C LEU A 558 -11.65 -20.88 15.19
N ILE A 559 -12.18 -22.05 15.53
CA ILE A 559 -12.23 -22.55 16.91
C ILE A 559 -10.83 -22.80 17.46
N ALA A 560 -9.93 -23.39 16.66
CA ALA A 560 -8.53 -23.58 17.05
C ALA A 560 -7.82 -22.25 17.35
N GLU A 561 -8.21 -21.18 16.65
CA GLU A 561 -7.74 -19.80 16.88
C GLU A 561 -8.50 -19.09 18.01
N GLY A 562 -9.35 -19.80 18.74
CA GLY A 562 -10.16 -19.32 19.85
C GLY A 562 -11.25 -18.33 19.43
N ILE A 563 -11.72 -18.39 18.18
CA ILE A 563 -12.82 -17.55 17.67
C ILE A 563 -14.09 -18.39 17.67
N PRO A 564 -15.08 -18.10 18.53
CA PRO A 564 -16.33 -18.84 18.55
C PRO A 564 -17.12 -18.63 17.24
N VAL A 565 -17.87 -19.66 16.85
CA VAL A 565 -18.61 -19.71 15.58
C VAL A 565 -20.08 -20.04 15.85
N ALA A 566 -20.98 -19.21 15.33
CA ALA A 566 -22.42 -19.43 15.35
C ALA A 566 -22.95 -19.81 13.95
N GLY A 567 -23.25 -21.10 13.74
CA GLY A 567 -23.83 -21.64 12.51
C GLY A 567 -25.27 -21.18 12.28
N THR A 568 -25.60 -20.74 11.06
CA THR A 568 -26.98 -20.37 10.67
C THR A 568 -27.77 -21.58 10.19
N LEU A 569 -27.54 -22.02 8.95
CA LEU A 569 -28.36 -23.04 8.25
C LEU A 569 -27.71 -24.43 8.14
N VAL A 570 -26.48 -24.60 8.64
CA VAL A 570 -25.78 -25.89 8.60
C VAL A 570 -26.45 -26.94 9.49
N SER A 571 -26.62 -28.16 8.97
CA SER A 571 -27.35 -29.23 9.65
C SER A 571 -26.70 -30.62 9.54
N ALA A 572 -25.71 -30.81 8.66
CA ALA A 572 -25.02 -32.09 8.55
C ALA A 572 -24.32 -32.48 9.87
N SER A 573 -24.25 -33.78 10.14
CA SER A 573 -23.76 -34.32 11.41
C SER A 573 -22.30 -34.00 11.73
N ASP A 574 -21.46 -33.94 10.70
CA ASP A 574 -20.04 -33.61 10.82
C ASP A 574 -19.83 -32.14 11.24
N LEU A 575 -20.76 -31.27 10.85
CA LEU A 575 -20.85 -29.88 11.32
C LEU A 575 -21.48 -29.80 12.72
N ALA A 576 -22.47 -30.63 13.02
CA ALA A 576 -23.13 -30.72 14.33
C ALA A 576 -22.31 -31.47 15.40
N THR A 577 -21.07 -31.85 15.11
CA THR A 577 -20.18 -32.54 16.06
C THR A 577 -19.78 -31.58 17.19
N PRO A 578 -19.83 -32.03 18.47
CA PRO A 578 -19.40 -31.22 19.61
C PRO A 578 -18.03 -30.59 19.44
N ALA A 579 -17.95 -29.27 19.57
CA ALA A 579 -16.72 -28.50 19.61
C ALA A 579 -16.91 -27.28 20.49
N ASP A 580 -15.98 -27.03 21.42
CA ASP A 580 -16.05 -25.89 22.32
C ASP A 580 -16.03 -24.57 21.52
N GLY A 581 -16.98 -23.68 21.79
CA GLY A 581 -17.14 -22.43 21.05
C GLY A 581 -17.85 -22.57 19.70
N TYR A 582 -18.39 -23.74 19.35
CA TYR A 582 -19.32 -23.90 18.23
C TYR A 582 -20.77 -24.01 18.71
N HIS A 583 -21.65 -23.19 18.13
CA HIS A 583 -23.09 -23.34 18.29
C HIS A 583 -23.78 -23.17 16.95
N GLN A 584 -24.78 -23.95 16.62
CA GLN A 584 -25.65 -23.70 15.48
C GLN A 584 -27.05 -23.34 15.96
N VAL A 585 -27.73 -22.47 15.20
CA VAL A 585 -29.13 -22.12 15.44
C VAL A 585 -30.07 -23.17 14.84
N GLY A 586 -29.63 -23.77 13.72
CA GLY A 586 -30.41 -24.75 12.98
C GLY A 586 -30.47 -26.12 13.65
N PRO A 587 -31.57 -26.87 13.43
CA PRO A 587 -31.64 -28.25 13.86
C PRO A 587 -30.64 -29.11 13.07
N PRO A 588 -30.02 -30.13 13.69
CA PRO A 588 -29.21 -31.09 12.95
C PRO A 588 -30.08 -31.98 12.06
N ASN A 589 -29.49 -32.62 11.06
CA ASN A 589 -30.16 -33.58 10.17
C ASN A 589 -30.80 -34.73 10.93
N ALA A 590 -30.26 -35.13 12.09
CA ALA A 590 -30.91 -36.12 12.96
C ALA A 590 -32.31 -35.67 13.38
N ARG A 591 -32.46 -34.40 13.77
CA ARG A 591 -33.75 -33.84 14.15
C ARG A 591 -34.69 -33.72 12.94
N LEU A 592 -34.17 -33.33 11.77
CA LEU A 592 -34.95 -33.31 10.54
C LEU A 592 -35.43 -34.71 10.16
N ALA A 593 -34.59 -35.73 10.31
CA ALA A 593 -34.92 -37.11 10.00
C ALA A 593 -36.00 -37.69 10.93
N GLU A 594 -35.94 -37.39 12.24
CA GLU A 594 -36.99 -37.75 13.19
C GLU A 594 -38.36 -37.21 12.74
N VAL A 595 -38.41 -35.91 12.40
CA VAL A 595 -39.64 -35.23 11.97
C VAL A 595 -40.12 -35.76 10.63
N ALA A 596 -39.20 -36.02 9.69
CA ALA A 596 -39.53 -36.63 8.42
C ALA A 596 -40.13 -38.03 8.60
N ALA A 597 -39.55 -38.85 9.47
CA ALA A 597 -40.04 -40.19 9.74
C ALA A 597 -41.41 -40.17 10.43
N GLU A 598 -41.65 -39.27 11.38
CA GLU A 598 -42.99 -39.06 11.95
C GLU A 598 -44.00 -38.67 10.87
N GLN A 599 -43.63 -37.77 9.97
CA GLN A 599 -44.52 -37.33 8.90
C GLN A 599 -44.80 -38.44 7.86
N LEU A 600 -43.78 -39.23 7.48
CA LEU A 600 -43.94 -40.37 6.58
C LEU A 600 -44.82 -41.46 7.21
N ARG A 601 -44.72 -41.69 8.52
CA ARG A 601 -45.64 -42.55 9.28
C ARG A 601 -47.07 -42.03 9.23
N ALA A 602 -47.28 -40.73 9.40
CA ALA A 602 -48.61 -40.12 9.27
C ALA A 602 -49.17 -40.25 7.85
N MET A 603 -48.33 -40.07 6.82
CA MET A 603 -48.72 -40.19 5.40
C MET A 603 -49.05 -41.62 4.99
N ALA A 604 -48.41 -42.62 5.61
CA ALA A 604 -48.70 -44.03 5.38
C ALA A 604 -50.04 -44.50 5.98
N GLY A 605 -50.53 -43.81 7.01
CA GLY A 605 -51.75 -44.19 7.74
C GLY A 605 -51.60 -45.46 8.59
N ASN A 606 -52.74 -46.00 9.04
CA ASN A 606 -52.80 -47.19 9.91
C ASN A 606 -52.68 -48.52 9.14
N ARG A 607 -51.67 -48.66 8.27
CA ARG A 607 -51.38 -49.95 7.61
C ARG A 607 -50.83 -50.95 8.63
N SER A 608 -51.15 -52.24 8.44
CA SER A 608 -50.68 -53.32 9.33
C SER A 608 -49.16 -53.41 9.32
N ARG A 609 -48.51 -53.81 10.43
CA ARG A 609 -47.05 -54.05 10.50
C ARG A 609 -46.56 -55.04 9.43
N ASN A 610 -47.44 -55.93 8.96
CA ASN A 610 -47.13 -56.91 7.93
C ASN A 610 -47.14 -56.33 6.50
N GLU A 611 -47.68 -55.12 6.32
CA GLU A 611 -47.72 -54.37 5.06
C GLU A 611 -46.78 -53.16 5.16
N ARG A 612 -45.46 -53.42 5.13
CA ARG A 612 -44.44 -52.37 5.21
C ARG A 612 -44.53 -51.47 3.96
N PRO A 613 -44.94 -50.19 4.09
CA PRO A 613 -45.03 -49.30 2.93
C PRO A 613 -43.65 -49.10 2.31
N ARG A 614 -43.61 -48.92 0.99
CA ARG A 614 -42.36 -48.71 0.26
C ARG A 614 -42.05 -47.22 0.15
N VAL A 615 -40.86 -46.84 0.58
CA VAL A 615 -40.37 -45.45 0.54
C VAL A 615 -39.14 -45.37 -0.35
N HIS A 616 -39.20 -44.52 -1.37
CA HIS A 616 -38.03 -44.20 -2.18
C HIS A 616 -37.31 -42.98 -1.60
N ILE A 617 -36.03 -43.08 -1.29
CA ILE A 617 -35.23 -42.01 -0.69
C ILE A 617 -34.23 -41.50 -1.74
N THR A 618 -34.36 -40.25 -2.15
CA THR A 618 -33.49 -39.64 -3.17
C THR A 618 -32.52 -38.65 -2.54
N TYR A 619 -31.25 -38.69 -2.91
CA TYR A 619 -30.22 -37.76 -2.41
C TYR A 619 -29.23 -37.36 -3.50
N LEU A 620 -28.60 -36.21 -3.34
CA LEU A 620 -27.53 -35.71 -4.19
C LEU A 620 -26.23 -36.45 -3.87
N GLU A 621 -25.61 -37.05 -4.88
CA GLU A 621 -24.27 -37.65 -4.81
C GLU A 621 -23.22 -36.57 -5.09
N ASP A 622 -22.75 -35.96 -4.00
CA ASP A 622 -21.64 -35.01 -4.01
C ASP A 622 -20.75 -35.33 -2.79
N PRO A 623 -19.46 -35.66 -2.98
CA PRO A 623 -18.57 -36.03 -1.89
C PRO A 623 -18.16 -34.86 -0.98
N ASP A 624 -18.39 -33.62 -1.39
CA ASP A 624 -18.05 -32.43 -0.63
C ASP A 624 -19.30 -31.77 0.01
N ASP A 625 -20.50 -31.91 -0.59
CA ASP A 625 -21.80 -31.59 0.03
C ASP A 625 -22.33 -32.74 0.90
N THR A 626 -22.10 -32.63 2.21
CA THR A 626 -22.46 -33.67 3.17
C THR A 626 -23.93 -33.66 3.59
N TYR A 627 -24.70 -32.60 3.31
CA TYR A 627 -26.07 -32.48 3.82
C TYR A 627 -26.99 -33.56 3.25
N SER A 628 -26.99 -33.72 1.93
CA SER A 628 -28.06 -34.46 1.24
C SER A 628 -28.00 -35.94 1.58
N LYS A 629 -26.79 -36.50 1.48
CA LYS A 629 -26.54 -37.89 1.85
C LYS A 629 -26.75 -38.14 3.35
N ASP A 630 -26.24 -37.28 4.23
CA ASP A 630 -26.42 -37.46 5.69
C ASP A 630 -27.91 -37.43 6.09
N LEU A 631 -28.71 -36.53 5.51
CA LEU A 631 -30.15 -36.48 5.77
C LEU A 631 -30.85 -37.76 5.27
N ALA A 632 -30.54 -38.21 4.05
CA ALA A 632 -31.11 -39.43 3.49
C ALA A 632 -30.75 -40.68 4.31
N ASP A 633 -29.49 -40.83 4.71
CA ASP A 633 -29.01 -41.96 5.51
C ASP A 633 -29.73 -42.00 6.87
N LYS A 634 -29.96 -40.85 7.51
CA LYS A 634 -30.69 -40.77 8.78
C LYS A 634 -32.18 -41.05 8.63
N VAL A 635 -32.82 -40.54 7.57
CA VAL A 635 -34.23 -40.86 7.31
C VAL A 635 -34.40 -42.36 7.05
N ALA A 636 -33.51 -42.97 6.28
CA ALA A 636 -33.51 -44.43 6.08
C ALA A 636 -33.38 -45.18 7.42
N ALA A 637 -32.47 -44.73 8.30
CA ALA A 637 -32.28 -45.32 9.62
C ALA A 637 -33.53 -45.22 10.52
N GLU A 638 -34.23 -44.09 10.52
CA GLU A 638 -35.48 -43.87 11.27
C GLU A 638 -36.67 -44.70 10.75
N LEU A 639 -36.64 -45.12 9.49
CA LEU A 639 -37.72 -45.84 8.82
C LEU A 639 -37.53 -47.37 8.81
N LYS A 640 -36.32 -47.87 9.10
CA LYS A 640 -35.90 -49.27 8.93
C LYS A 640 -36.80 -50.33 9.59
N ASP A 641 -37.54 -49.97 10.63
CA ASP A 641 -38.38 -50.92 11.39
C ASP A 641 -39.81 -51.03 10.84
N ARG A 642 -40.29 -50.04 10.07
CA ARG A 642 -41.70 -49.95 9.63
C ARG A 642 -41.89 -49.88 8.12
N PHE A 643 -40.84 -49.53 7.38
CA PHE A 643 -40.91 -49.29 5.94
C PHE A 643 -39.89 -50.13 5.20
N GLN A 644 -40.18 -50.48 3.95
CA GLN A 644 -39.16 -50.92 3.00
C GLN A 644 -38.57 -49.66 2.35
N THR A 645 -37.28 -49.44 2.50
CA THR A 645 -36.61 -48.21 2.04
C THR A 645 -35.59 -48.54 0.96
N ASP A 646 -35.69 -47.89 -0.19
CA ASP A 646 -34.69 -47.96 -1.25
C ASP A 646 -34.12 -46.56 -1.48
N SER A 647 -32.80 -46.41 -1.35
CA SER A 647 -32.11 -45.13 -1.52
C SER A 647 -31.45 -45.04 -2.90
N ALA A 648 -31.63 -43.93 -3.61
CA ALA A 648 -31.04 -43.68 -4.92
C ALA A 648 -30.30 -42.34 -4.96
N PRO A 649 -29.01 -42.34 -5.36
CA PRO A 649 -28.28 -41.12 -5.65
C PRO A 649 -28.73 -40.51 -6.98
N TYR A 650 -28.64 -39.19 -7.09
CA TYR A 650 -28.63 -38.47 -8.36
C TYR A 650 -27.44 -37.51 -8.42
N ALA A 651 -27.03 -37.09 -9.61
CA ALA A 651 -26.06 -36.01 -9.78
C ALA A 651 -26.66 -34.84 -10.56
N MET A 652 -26.19 -33.63 -10.27
CA MET A 652 -26.65 -32.41 -10.94
C MET A 652 -26.16 -32.35 -12.39
N GLN A 653 -26.89 -31.59 -13.23
CA GLN A 653 -26.50 -31.26 -14.61
C GLN A 653 -26.33 -32.48 -15.54
N LEU A 654 -26.89 -33.63 -15.18
CA LEU A 654 -26.92 -34.79 -16.06
C LEU A 654 -28.09 -34.70 -17.05
N PRO A 655 -27.90 -35.16 -18.31
CA PRO A 655 -29.01 -35.28 -19.25
C PRO A 655 -30.12 -36.16 -18.68
N ALA A 656 -31.37 -35.81 -19.00
CA ALA A 656 -32.58 -36.55 -18.63
C ALA A 656 -32.54 -38.07 -18.94
N THR A 657 -31.74 -38.50 -19.92
CA THR A 657 -31.56 -39.90 -20.30
C THR A 657 -30.58 -40.67 -19.42
N ASP A 658 -29.75 -39.98 -18.63
CA ASP A 658 -28.85 -40.63 -17.68
C ASP A 658 -29.68 -41.17 -16.50
N PRO A 659 -29.49 -42.45 -16.11
CA PRO A 659 -30.22 -43.06 -15.00
C PRO A 659 -29.99 -42.38 -13.64
N ARG A 660 -28.91 -41.58 -13.50
CA ARG A 660 -28.59 -40.79 -12.30
C ARG A 660 -29.05 -39.33 -12.40
N SER A 661 -29.76 -38.95 -13.45
CA SER A 661 -30.40 -37.64 -13.51
C SER A 661 -31.56 -37.57 -12.50
N ALA A 662 -31.86 -36.37 -11.99
CA ALA A 662 -32.95 -36.18 -11.04
C ALA A 662 -34.30 -36.64 -11.61
N MET A 663 -34.53 -36.43 -12.92
CA MET A 663 -35.72 -36.89 -13.61
C MET A 663 -35.82 -38.42 -13.67
N ALA A 664 -34.75 -39.12 -14.03
CA ALA A 664 -34.75 -40.59 -14.10
C ALA A 664 -34.97 -41.22 -12.71
N VAL A 665 -34.34 -40.67 -11.68
CA VAL A 665 -34.55 -41.11 -10.29
C VAL A 665 -35.99 -40.81 -9.82
N GLY A 666 -36.55 -39.67 -10.23
CA GLY A 666 -37.98 -39.36 -10.03
C GLY A 666 -38.90 -40.38 -10.68
N GLN A 667 -38.62 -40.81 -11.91
CA GLN A 667 -39.38 -41.85 -12.61
C GLN A 667 -39.29 -43.20 -11.90
N ALA A 668 -38.12 -43.55 -11.36
CA ALA A 668 -37.93 -44.78 -10.58
C ALA A 668 -38.79 -44.80 -9.29
N ALA A 669 -39.05 -43.64 -8.70
CA ALA A 669 -39.87 -43.49 -7.50
C ALA A 669 -41.38 -43.79 -7.72
N CYS A 670 -41.84 -43.87 -8.97
CA CYS A 670 -43.25 -44.14 -9.30
C CYS A 670 -43.78 -45.49 -8.82
N GLY A 671 -42.90 -46.47 -8.56
CA GLY A 671 -43.27 -47.78 -8.03
C GLY A 671 -43.47 -47.83 -6.50
N TYR A 672 -43.40 -46.70 -5.82
CA TYR A 672 -43.40 -46.59 -4.36
C TYR A 672 -44.64 -45.86 -3.84
N ASP A 673 -45.06 -46.18 -2.61
CA ASP A 673 -46.16 -45.50 -1.94
C ASP A 673 -45.80 -44.04 -1.63
N LEU A 674 -44.59 -43.86 -1.11
CA LEU A 674 -44.06 -42.60 -0.62
C LEU A 674 -42.67 -42.35 -1.20
N ALA A 675 -42.30 -41.09 -1.34
CA ALA A 675 -40.95 -40.68 -1.66
C ALA A 675 -40.46 -39.61 -0.68
N PHE A 676 -39.20 -39.73 -0.26
CA PHE A 676 -38.48 -38.70 0.48
C PHE A 676 -37.36 -38.12 -0.39
N PHE A 677 -37.45 -36.83 -0.69
CA PHE A 677 -36.44 -36.12 -1.47
C PHE A 677 -35.52 -35.31 -0.54
N ALA A 678 -34.30 -35.78 -0.37
CA ALA A 678 -33.25 -35.13 0.43
C ALA A 678 -32.30 -34.26 -0.43
N GLY A 679 -32.62 -34.01 -1.70
CA GLY A 679 -31.79 -33.24 -2.64
C GLY A 679 -31.88 -31.72 -2.47
N ARG A 680 -31.45 -31.00 -3.50
CA ARG A 680 -31.50 -29.53 -3.62
C ARG A 680 -32.67 -29.06 -4.48
N ASP A 681 -33.14 -27.85 -4.24
CA ASP A 681 -34.15 -27.12 -5.03
C ASP A 681 -33.90 -27.16 -6.55
N ALA A 682 -32.66 -26.94 -6.99
CA ALA A 682 -32.28 -26.87 -8.41
C ALA A 682 -32.66 -28.13 -9.21
N SER A 683 -32.72 -29.30 -8.56
CA SER A 683 -33.05 -30.57 -9.20
C SER A 683 -34.46 -31.06 -8.87
N PHE A 684 -35.19 -30.36 -8.00
CA PHE A 684 -36.47 -30.83 -7.50
C PHE A 684 -37.56 -30.80 -8.57
N GLY A 685 -37.57 -29.79 -9.47
CA GLY A 685 -38.51 -29.73 -10.59
C GLY A 685 -38.33 -30.89 -11.59
N GLU A 686 -37.10 -31.23 -11.93
CA GLU A 686 -36.79 -32.39 -12.77
C GLU A 686 -37.24 -33.69 -12.11
N TYR A 687 -36.98 -33.84 -10.82
CA TYR A 687 -37.45 -34.98 -10.03
C TYR A 687 -38.98 -35.12 -10.04
N LEU A 688 -39.70 -34.02 -9.83
CA LEU A 688 -41.17 -34.01 -9.89
C LEU A 688 -41.70 -34.28 -11.30
N THR A 689 -40.96 -33.88 -12.34
CA THR A 689 -41.27 -34.20 -13.75
C THR A 689 -41.18 -35.70 -14.00
N GLY A 690 -40.16 -36.37 -13.46
CA GLY A 690 -40.06 -37.83 -13.52
C GLY A 690 -41.22 -38.54 -12.82
N LEU A 691 -41.78 -37.93 -11.77
CA LEU A 691 -42.94 -38.45 -11.05
C LEU A 691 -44.29 -38.16 -11.74
N ARG A 692 -44.32 -37.61 -12.96
CA ARG A 692 -45.57 -37.21 -13.63
C ARG A 692 -46.45 -38.44 -13.92
N GLY A 693 -47.73 -38.35 -13.56
CA GLY A 693 -48.68 -39.46 -13.69
C GLY A 693 -48.63 -40.50 -12.56
N CYS A 694 -47.69 -40.35 -11.62
CA CYS A 694 -47.50 -41.28 -10.50
C CYS A 694 -48.30 -40.83 -9.26
N ARG A 695 -48.84 -41.82 -8.52
CA ARG A 695 -49.61 -41.59 -7.27
C ARG A 695 -48.74 -41.42 -6.03
N THR A 696 -47.42 -41.58 -6.16
CA THR A 696 -46.44 -41.46 -5.08
C THR A 696 -46.56 -40.10 -4.39
N GLN A 697 -46.75 -40.12 -3.07
CA GLN A 697 -46.77 -38.90 -2.27
C GLN A 697 -45.35 -38.50 -1.89
N VAL A 698 -45.02 -37.21 -2.02
CA VAL A 698 -43.67 -36.70 -1.79
C VAL A 698 -43.60 -35.90 -0.50
N LEU A 699 -42.64 -36.26 0.35
CA LEU A 699 -42.10 -35.41 1.41
C LEU A 699 -40.70 -34.96 0.97
N ALA A 700 -40.39 -33.68 1.06
CA ALA A 700 -39.07 -33.15 0.74
C ALA A 700 -38.36 -32.59 1.98
N GLY A 701 -37.02 -32.58 1.94
CA GLY A 701 -36.19 -31.86 2.91
C GLY A 701 -36.38 -30.35 2.82
N ASP A 702 -35.68 -29.61 3.68
CA ASP A 702 -35.83 -28.15 3.77
C ASP A 702 -35.20 -27.39 2.59
N ALA A 703 -34.21 -27.99 1.94
CA ALA A 703 -33.54 -27.39 0.79
C ALA A 703 -34.43 -27.20 -0.47
N VAL A 704 -35.70 -27.65 -0.48
CA VAL A 704 -36.64 -27.36 -1.60
C VAL A 704 -37.53 -26.15 -1.36
N ILE A 705 -37.42 -25.50 -0.20
CA ILE A 705 -38.34 -24.43 0.22
C ILE A 705 -38.41 -23.29 -0.81
N ARG A 706 -37.29 -22.95 -1.46
CA ARG A 706 -37.24 -21.89 -2.46
C ARG A 706 -37.93 -22.25 -3.77
N PHE A 707 -37.80 -23.50 -4.23
CA PHE A 707 -38.62 -24.01 -5.35
C PHE A 707 -40.13 -23.81 -5.10
N ILE A 708 -40.59 -24.02 -3.86
CA ILE A 708 -41.99 -23.84 -3.49
C ILE A 708 -42.38 -22.36 -3.44
N LEU A 709 -41.58 -21.53 -2.75
CA LEU A 709 -41.88 -20.11 -2.52
C LEU A 709 -41.79 -19.25 -3.79
N ASP A 710 -40.96 -19.67 -4.76
CA ASP A 710 -40.89 -19.05 -6.08
C ASP A 710 -42.09 -19.41 -6.98
N GLY A 711 -43.01 -20.25 -6.49
CA GLY A 711 -44.22 -20.64 -7.21
C GLY A 711 -44.00 -21.68 -8.31
N LYS A 712 -42.77 -22.21 -8.47
CA LYS A 712 -42.41 -23.19 -9.51
C LYS A 712 -43.28 -24.46 -9.42
N LEU A 713 -43.66 -24.88 -8.21
CA LEU A 713 -44.61 -26.00 -8.03
C LEU A 713 -45.96 -25.75 -8.72
N GLY A 714 -46.49 -24.53 -8.62
CA GLY A 714 -47.77 -24.15 -9.23
C GLY A 714 -47.70 -24.01 -10.75
N LEU A 715 -46.58 -23.50 -11.25
CA LEU A 715 -46.34 -23.28 -12.68
C LEU A 715 -46.06 -24.59 -13.42
N ASP A 716 -45.18 -25.44 -12.87
CA ASP A 716 -44.62 -26.58 -13.58
C ASP A 716 -45.36 -27.90 -13.26
N HIS A 717 -46.04 -27.97 -12.11
CA HIS A 717 -46.69 -29.19 -11.61
C HIS A 717 -48.11 -28.94 -11.07
N PRO A 718 -49.05 -28.43 -11.89
CA PRO A 718 -50.40 -28.08 -11.45
C PRO A 718 -51.15 -29.25 -10.81
N GLY A 719 -51.90 -28.97 -9.74
CA GLY A 719 -52.71 -29.95 -8.99
C GLY A 719 -51.93 -30.88 -8.05
N ARG A 720 -50.60 -30.83 -8.01
CA ARG A 720 -49.79 -31.64 -7.09
C ARG A 720 -49.71 -31.00 -5.70
N THR A 721 -49.79 -31.85 -4.68
CA THR A 721 -49.57 -31.47 -3.27
C THR A 721 -48.25 -32.05 -2.81
N ILE A 722 -47.40 -31.20 -2.23
CA ILE A 722 -46.09 -31.57 -1.69
C ILE A 722 -46.04 -31.17 -0.22
N ARG A 723 -45.45 -32.02 0.61
CA ARG A 723 -45.04 -31.64 1.97
C ARG A 723 -43.54 -31.46 2.00
N TYR A 724 -43.05 -30.50 2.76
CA TYR A 724 -41.62 -30.29 2.92
C TYR A 724 -41.29 -29.87 4.35
N LEU A 725 -40.05 -30.15 4.78
CA LEU A 725 -39.53 -29.73 6.07
C LEU A 725 -39.16 -28.24 6.01
N ALA A 726 -39.27 -27.52 7.13
CA ALA A 726 -38.69 -26.19 7.24
C ALA A 726 -38.04 -26.02 8.62
N MET A 727 -36.80 -25.51 8.63
CA MET A 727 -36.07 -25.22 9.87
C MET A 727 -36.66 -24.04 10.62
N ALA A 728 -37.20 -23.07 9.88
CA ALA A 728 -37.88 -21.89 10.37
C ALA A 728 -38.87 -21.39 9.31
N SER A 729 -39.90 -20.66 9.74
CA SER A 729 -40.83 -19.99 8.84
C SER A 729 -41.66 -18.99 9.66
N MET A 730 -42.06 -17.86 9.06
CA MET A 730 -43.03 -16.95 9.71
C MET A 730 -44.36 -17.63 10.01
N LEU A 731 -44.69 -18.71 9.28
CA LEU A 731 -45.87 -19.52 9.55
C LEU A 731 -45.90 -20.15 10.96
N SER A 732 -44.79 -20.11 11.70
CA SER A 732 -44.73 -20.51 13.11
C SER A 732 -45.35 -19.49 14.09
N TRP A 733 -45.51 -18.23 13.68
CA TRP A 733 -46.07 -17.16 14.51
C TRP A 733 -47.36 -16.56 13.97
N ARG A 734 -47.63 -16.80 12.68
CA ARG A 734 -48.71 -16.19 11.93
C ARG A 734 -49.34 -17.22 11.01
N ALA A 735 -50.67 -17.19 10.86
CA ALA A 735 -51.36 -18.04 9.90
C ALA A 735 -51.43 -17.40 8.51
N THR A 736 -51.35 -16.06 8.44
CA THR A 736 -51.58 -15.24 7.24
C THR A 736 -50.60 -14.05 7.21
N CYS A 737 -50.29 -13.54 6.02
CA CYS A 737 -49.47 -12.34 5.85
C CYS A 737 -50.17 -11.11 6.47
N GLY A 738 -49.41 -10.19 7.10
CA GLY A 738 -49.94 -8.99 7.74
C GLY A 738 -50.70 -9.19 9.07
N GLU A 739 -50.98 -10.43 9.49
CA GLU A 739 -51.74 -10.72 10.72
C GLU A 739 -51.00 -11.64 11.69
N GLY A 740 -50.90 -11.22 12.96
CA GLY A 740 -50.39 -12.01 14.08
C GLY A 740 -49.21 -11.36 14.79
N THR A 741 -48.48 -12.13 15.60
CA THR A 741 -47.43 -11.57 16.45
C THR A 741 -46.20 -11.14 15.64
N ASP A 742 -45.52 -10.08 16.08
CA ASP A 742 -44.19 -9.70 15.59
C ASP A 742 -43.17 -9.94 16.72
N PRO A 743 -42.64 -11.18 16.85
CA PRO A 743 -41.73 -11.51 17.93
C PRO A 743 -40.53 -10.58 17.94
N ARG A 744 -40.35 -9.92 19.08
CA ARG A 744 -39.26 -8.96 19.31
C ARG A 744 -39.30 -7.74 18.38
N GLY A 745 -40.38 -7.48 17.65
CA GLY A 745 -40.46 -6.37 16.69
C GLY A 745 -39.52 -6.53 15.49
N PHE A 746 -39.32 -7.77 15.03
CA PHE A 746 -38.45 -8.11 13.92
C PHE A 746 -39.01 -7.57 12.60
N LEU A 747 -40.29 -7.81 12.33
CA LEU A 747 -40.95 -7.40 11.09
C LEU A 747 -40.96 -5.89 10.96
N GLY A 748 -41.38 -5.14 12.00
CA GLY A 748 -41.37 -3.69 11.94
C GLY A 748 -40.00 -3.08 11.62
N GLU A 749 -38.90 -3.65 12.14
CA GLU A 749 -37.55 -3.18 11.81
C GLU A 749 -37.08 -3.65 10.44
N TYR A 750 -37.46 -4.86 10.02
CA TYR A 750 -37.21 -5.38 8.68
C TYR A 750 -37.86 -4.48 7.62
N GLU A 751 -39.14 -4.15 7.80
CA GLU A 751 -39.87 -3.23 6.92
C GLU A 751 -39.23 -1.84 6.89
N ALA A 752 -38.92 -1.27 8.06
CA ALA A 752 -38.29 0.05 8.17
C ALA A 752 -36.90 0.10 7.51
N SER A 753 -36.13 -0.99 7.57
CA SER A 753 -34.78 -1.05 7.02
C SER A 753 -34.76 -1.23 5.49
N PHE A 754 -35.77 -1.89 4.92
CA PHE A 754 -35.77 -2.29 3.51
C PHE A 754 -36.90 -1.70 2.67
N GLY A 755 -37.84 -0.96 3.27
CA GLY A 755 -38.95 -0.31 2.57
C GLY A 755 -39.91 -1.31 1.93
N VAL A 756 -40.05 -2.49 2.52
CA VAL A 756 -40.93 -3.58 2.07
C VAL A 756 -41.93 -3.85 3.18
N SER A 757 -43.18 -4.19 2.84
CA SER A 757 -44.20 -4.51 3.86
C SER A 757 -44.45 -6.01 3.93
N ASP A 758 -44.63 -6.56 5.12
CA ASP A 758 -45.03 -7.95 5.34
C ASP A 758 -46.46 -8.26 4.85
N ALA A 759 -47.27 -7.23 4.61
CA ALA A 759 -48.56 -7.32 3.93
C ALA A 759 -48.41 -7.56 2.42
N ASP A 760 -47.25 -7.24 1.83
CA ASP A 760 -46.95 -7.61 0.44
C ASP A 760 -46.66 -9.12 0.36
N PRO A 761 -47.43 -9.88 -0.45
CA PRO A 761 -47.23 -11.32 -0.60
C PRO A 761 -45.81 -11.73 -0.99
N ALA A 762 -45.11 -10.93 -1.80
CA ALA A 762 -43.74 -11.24 -2.20
C ALA A 762 -42.76 -11.13 -1.03
N THR A 763 -42.94 -10.14 -0.16
CA THR A 763 -42.17 -9.97 1.07
C THR A 763 -42.48 -11.06 2.10
N CYS A 764 -43.75 -11.37 2.28
CA CYS A 764 -44.20 -12.45 3.15
C CYS A 764 -43.64 -13.81 2.72
N ASN A 765 -43.68 -14.12 1.41
CA ASN A 765 -43.12 -15.35 0.86
C ASN A 765 -41.60 -15.42 1.07
N ARG A 766 -40.87 -14.31 0.93
CA ARG A 766 -39.42 -14.29 1.20
C ARG A 766 -39.10 -14.70 2.63
N LEU A 767 -39.80 -14.13 3.60
CA LEU A 767 -39.59 -14.40 5.03
C LEU A 767 -40.05 -15.81 5.46
N ASN A 768 -40.90 -16.47 4.67
CA ASN A 768 -41.35 -17.83 4.95
C ASN A 768 -40.26 -18.89 4.78
N ASP A 769 -39.13 -18.56 4.15
CA ASP A 769 -37.99 -19.46 4.01
C ASP A 769 -37.20 -19.67 5.31
N GLY A 770 -37.40 -18.80 6.30
CA GLY A 770 -36.76 -18.84 7.61
C GLY A 770 -35.30 -18.36 7.65
N GLN A 771 -34.66 -18.01 6.53
CA GLN A 771 -33.22 -17.71 6.52
C GLN A 771 -32.88 -16.42 7.26
N ALA A 772 -33.67 -15.35 7.04
CA ALA A 772 -33.53 -14.10 7.79
C ALA A 772 -33.70 -14.32 9.30
N MET A 773 -34.63 -15.21 9.71
CA MET A 773 -34.88 -15.52 11.11
C MET A 773 -33.69 -16.26 11.76
N MET A 774 -33.11 -17.22 11.02
CA MET A 774 -31.97 -18.00 11.48
C MET A 774 -30.70 -17.15 11.62
N ALA A 775 -30.44 -16.29 10.64
CA ALA A 775 -29.31 -15.36 10.68
C ALA A 775 -29.47 -14.29 11.77
N PHE A 776 -30.71 -13.79 11.98
CA PHE A 776 -31.03 -12.90 13.09
C PHE A 776 -30.69 -13.55 14.44
N ASP A 777 -31.15 -14.78 14.66
CA ASP A 777 -30.94 -15.50 15.91
C ASP A 777 -29.45 -15.80 16.18
N ALA A 778 -28.67 -16.10 15.14
CA ALA A 778 -27.23 -16.33 15.26
C ALA A 778 -26.49 -15.08 15.74
N VAL A 779 -26.80 -13.93 15.14
CA VAL A 779 -26.21 -12.63 15.54
C VAL A 779 -26.69 -12.23 16.92
N ASP A 780 -27.98 -12.38 17.22
CA ASP A 780 -28.54 -12.05 18.53
C ASP A 780 -27.95 -12.92 19.66
N LEU A 781 -27.69 -14.20 19.40
CA LEU A 781 -27.01 -15.08 20.34
C LEU A 781 -25.60 -14.57 20.66
N VAL A 782 -24.81 -14.20 19.64
CA VAL A 782 -23.49 -13.58 19.81
C VAL A 782 -23.58 -12.23 20.51
N ALA A 783 -24.59 -11.41 20.18
CA ALA A 783 -24.83 -10.10 20.78
C ALA A 783 -25.03 -10.20 22.29
N ARG A 784 -25.86 -11.17 22.73
CA ARG A 784 -26.13 -11.47 24.15
C ARG A 784 -24.89 -12.01 24.84
N ALA A 785 -24.14 -12.90 24.20
CA ALA A 785 -22.89 -13.42 24.75
C ALA A 785 -21.80 -12.35 24.90
N SER A 786 -21.92 -11.26 24.12
CA SER A 786 -21.01 -10.11 24.17
C SER A 786 -21.42 -9.05 25.19
N VAL A 787 -22.56 -9.20 25.87
CA VAL A 787 -23.02 -8.25 26.90
C VAL A 787 -22.03 -8.22 28.06
N GLY A 788 -21.69 -7.02 28.53
CA GLY A 788 -20.82 -6.84 29.70
C GLY A 788 -19.34 -7.07 29.43
N LEU A 789 -18.91 -7.33 28.18
CA LEU A 789 -17.51 -7.24 27.82
C LEU A 789 -17.00 -5.83 28.18
N PRO A 790 -15.91 -5.71 28.99
CA PRO A 790 -15.40 -4.43 29.39
C PRO A 790 -14.89 -3.72 28.15
N THR A 791 -15.72 -2.82 27.64
CA THR A 791 -15.41 -1.93 26.53
C THR A 791 -14.55 -0.79 27.09
N GLY A 792 -13.35 -1.16 27.52
CA GLY A 792 -12.32 -0.19 27.85
C GLY A 792 -12.04 0.68 26.63
N ARG A 793 -11.54 1.90 26.87
CA ARG A 793 -10.82 2.63 25.82
C ARG A 793 -9.78 1.65 25.30
N TRP A 794 -9.98 1.14 24.09
CA TRP A 794 -8.85 0.71 23.30
C TRP A 794 -7.87 1.86 23.37
N GLY A 795 -6.69 1.62 23.95
CA GLY A 795 -5.63 2.61 23.87
C GLY A 795 -5.53 2.96 22.40
N GLU A 796 -5.98 4.16 22.03
CA GLU A 796 -5.32 4.83 20.94
C GLU A 796 -3.83 4.73 21.28
N PRO A 797 -2.98 4.28 20.36
CA PRO A 797 -1.57 4.40 20.60
C PRO A 797 -1.34 5.90 20.87
N TYR A 798 -1.09 6.24 22.14
CA TYR A 798 -0.87 7.60 22.58
C TYR A 798 0.51 7.99 22.01
N TRP A 799 0.52 8.57 20.80
CA TRP A 799 1.73 9.10 20.18
C TRP A 799 2.08 10.52 20.63
N TRP A 800 1.44 11.02 21.70
CA TRP A 800 1.74 12.35 22.24
C TRP A 800 2.06 12.24 23.74
N GLY A 801 3.36 12.30 24.07
CA GLY A 801 3.76 12.98 25.31
C GLY A 801 4.56 12.26 26.40
N HIS A 802 5.25 11.13 26.18
CA HIS A 802 6.20 10.60 27.19
C HIS A 802 7.57 10.17 26.61
N PRO A 803 8.71 10.54 27.23
CA PRO A 803 10.04 10.40 26.61
C PRO A 803 10.74 9.06 26.86
N TRP A 804 10.07 8.03 27.38
CA TRP A 804 10.71 6.75 27.68
C TRP A 804 9.95 5.60 27.03
N GLY A 805 10.63 4.91 26.11
CA GLY A 805 10.08 3.80 25.36
C GLY A 805 9.93 2.55 26.24
N GLU A 806 8.69 2.15 26.46
CA GLU A 806 8.32 0.77 26.73
C GLU A 806 7.22 0.34 25.75
N ILE A 807 7.40 -0.85 25.19
CA ILE A 807 6.58 -1.47 24.16
C ILE A 807 5.18 -1.76 24.73
N VAL A 808 4.17 -0.99 24.34
CA VAL A 808 2.76 -1.30 24.62
C VAL A 808 2.12 -1.92 23.36
N THR A 809 2.47 -3.16 23.03
CA THR A 809 1.82 -3.95 21.98
C THR A 809 1.04 -5.16 22.51
N ASN A 810 1.27 -5.59 23.76
CA ASN A 810 0.63 -6.79 24.32
C ASN A 810 -0.80 -6.56 24.87
N SER A 811 -1.13 -5.37 25.39
CA SER A 811 -2.38 -5.16 26.12
C SER A 811 -3.65 -5.26 25.26
N GLY A 812 -3.61 -4.81 24.00
CA GLY A 812 -4.77 -4.89 23.09
C GLY A 812 -5.05 -6.30 22.55
N GLN A 813 -4.01 -7.08 22.28
CA GLN A 813 -4.12 -8.47 21.81
C GLN A 813 -4.62 -9.39 22.94
N GLU A 814 -4.09 -9.24 24.15
CA GLU A 814 -4.55 -9.97 25.32
C GLU A 814 -6.01 -9.67 25.65
N THR A 815 -6.45 -8.42 25.45
CA THR A 815 -7.84 -8.01 25.67
C THR A 815 -8.81 -8.69 24.70
N THR A 816 -8.51 -8.72 23.39
CA THR A 816 -9.41 -9.35 22.41
C THR A 816 -9.48 -10.86 22.56
N ARG A 817 -8.35 -11.53 22.85
CA ARG A 817 -8.32 -12.97 23.17
C ARG A 817 -9.12 -13.29 24.43
N ARG A 818 -9.09 -12.43 25.45
CA ARG A 818 -9.93 -12.57 26.64
C ARG A 818 -11.41 -12.41 26.31
N TRP A 819 -11.77 -11.43 25.47
CA TRP A 819 -13.16 -11.24 25.03
C TRP A 819 -13.68 -12.45 24.28
N ARG A 820 -12.90 -13.00 23.33
CA ARG A 820 -13.28 -14.21 22.60
C ARG A 820 -13.55 -15.41 23.52
N ARG A 821 -12.67 -15.65 24.50
CA ARG A 821 -12.89 -16.69 25.52
C ARG A 821 -14.14 -16.45 26.36
N GLN A 822 -14.39 -15.19 26.73
CA GLN A 822 -15.59 -14.83 27.47
C GLN A 822 -16.85 -15.04 26.62
N VAL A 823 -16.85 -14.62 25.35
CA VAL A 823 -17.98 -14.85 24.43
C VAL A 823 -18.22 -16.34 24.26
N ALA A 824 -17.19 -17.16 24.01
CA ALA A 824 -17.33 -18.62 23.92
C ALA A 824 -17.99 -19.20 25.19
N SER A 825 -17.47 -18.86 26.38
CA SER A 825 -18.05 -19.31 27.64
C SER A 825 -19.49 -18.81 27.87
N GLN A 826 -19.82 -17.58 27.45
CA GLN A 826 -21.19 -17.08 27.55
C GLN A 826 -22.13 -17.74 26.56
N LEU A 827 -21.65 -18.11 25.37
CA LEU A 827 -22.44 -18.89 24.41
C LEU A 827 -22.77 -20.27 24.98
N ASP A 828 -21.82 -20.94 25.64
CA ASP A 828 -22.06 -22.21 26.35
C ASP A 828 -23.16 -22.03 27.43
N LEU A 829 -23.03 -20.99 28.24
CA LEU A 829 -23.98 -20.68 29.32
C LEU A 829 -25.38 -20.32 28.81
N LEU A 830 -25.47 -19.44 27.81
CA LEU A 830 -26.73 -19.07 27.16
C LEU A 830 -27.36 -20.29 26.49
N GLY A 831 -26.52 -21.15 25.92
CA GLY A 831 -26.96 -22.40 25.36
C GLY A 831 -27.68 -23.25 26.40
N TRP A 832 -27.08 -23.42 27.59
CA TRP A 832 -27.66 -24.25 28.65
C TRP A 832 -28.93 -23.66 29.28
N LYS A 833 -28.94 -22.35 29.57
CA LYS A 833 -30.12 -21.69 30.16
C LYS A 833 -31.28 -21.59 29.16
N GLY A 834 -30.94 -21.58 27.88
CA GLY A 834 -31.85 -21.35 26.78
C GLY A 834 -32.16 -19.88 26.57
N ALA A 835 -32.34 -19.48 25.32
CA ALA A 835 -32.71 -18.13 24.94
C ALA A 835 -33.93 -18.11 24.00
N PRO A 836 -34.87 -17.16 24.16
CA PRO A 836 -35.91 -16.96 23.16
C PRO A 836 -35.29 -16.39 21.88
N GLY A 837 -35.41 -17.13 20.79
CA GLY A 837 -35.12 -16.68 19.44
C GLY A 837 -36.40 -16.49 18.63
N LEU A 838 -36.24 -15.96 17.43
CA LEU A 838 -37.27 -15.96 16.42
C LEU A 838 -37.69 -17.41 16.08
N THR A 839 -36.71 -18.26 15.87
CA THR A 839 -36.91 -19.64 15.43
C THR A 839 -37.27 -20.59 16.58
N GLY A 840 -37.87 -20.05 17.65
CA GLY A 840 -38.25 -20.74 18.88
C GLY A 840 -37.18 -20.67 19.97
N TRP A 841 -37.29 -21.55 20.96
CA TRP A 841 -36.37 -21.58 22.09
C TRP A 841 -35.03 -22.21 21.70
N LEU A 842 -33.94 -21.47 21.88
CA LEU A 842 -32.57 -21.91 21.61
C LEU A 842 -31.98 -22.48 22.90
N SER A 843 -32.23 -23.76 23.17
CA SER A 843 -31.68 -24.46 24.35
C SER A 843 -30.86 -25.67 23.93
N TYR A 844 -29.63 -25.69 24.43
CA TYR A 844 -28.55 -26.61 24.11
C TYR A 844 -28.28 -27.45 25.35
N THR A 845 -28.02 -28.73 25.17
CA THR A 845 -27.56 -29.60 26.25
C THR A 845 -26.16 -30.05 25.91
N ALA A 846 -25.20 -29.85 26.81
CA ALA A 846 -23.87 -30.40 26.62
C ALA A 846 -23.95 -31.92 26.37
N PRO A 847 -23.19 -32.47 25.41
CA PRO A 847 -22.17 -31.81 24.58
C PRO A 847 -22.69 -31.25 23.24
N ASN A 848 -24.00 -31.18 23.01
CA ASN A 848 -24.57 -30.84 21.70
C ASN A 848 -24.40 -29.34 21.35
N PRO A 849 -23.80 -29.01 20.19
CA PRO A 849 -23.67 -27.63 19.73
C PRO A 849 -24.95 -27.11 19.06
N PHE A 850 -26.07 -27.82 19.13
CA PHE A 850 -27.34 -27.47 18.50
C PHE A 850 -28.50 -27.50 19.50
N PRO A 851 -29.61 -26.80 19.20
CA PRO A 851 -30.76 -26.78 20.08
C PRO A 851 -31.51 -28.13 20.09
N VAL A 852 -31.65 -28.75 21.27
CA VAL A 852 -32.25 -30.09 21.43
C VAL A 852 -33.78 -30.12 21.45
N LYS A 853 -34.42 -28.95 21.60
CA LYS A 853 -35.89 -28.79 21.61
C LYS A 853 -36.37 -27.85 20.52
N LYS A 854 -35.65 -27.84 19.39
CA LYS A 854 -35.93 -26.96 18.27
C LYS A 854 -37.25 -27.34 17.60
N LEU A 855 -38.07 -26.32 17.31
CA LEU A 855 -39.25 -26.46 16.47
C LEU A 855 -38.79 -26.69 15.02
N THR A 856 -39.27 -27.75 14.40
CA THR A 856 -39.11 -28.04 12.97
C THR A 856 -40.50 -28.19 12.39
N LEU A 857 -40.75 -27.53 11.27
CA LEU A 857 -42.08 -27.47 10.67
C LEU A 857 -42.20 -28.47 9.52
N VAL A 858 -43.42 -28.96 9.30
CA VAL A 858 -43.82 -29.57 8.03
C VAL A 858 -44.85 -28.63 7.40
N ILE A 859 -44.58 -28.20 6.17
CA ILE A 859 -45.46 -27.30 5.43
C ILE A 859 -46.01 -28.06 4.24
N GLU A 860 -47.31 -27.92 4.01
CA GLU A 860 -47.99 -28.47 2.84
C GLU A 860 -48.23 -27.34 1.83
N ALA A 861 -47.81 -27.58 0.59
CA ALA A 861 -47.99 -26.68 -0.54
C ALA A 861 -48.80 -27.41 -1.63
N THR A 862 -49.85 -26.75 -2.12
CA THR A 862 -50.71 -27.28 -3.20
C THR A 862 -50.64 -26.38 -4.43
N ALA A 863 -50.27 -26.96 -5.57
CA ALA A 863 -50.21 -26.27 -6.85
C ALA A 863 -51.59 -25.74 -7.30
N GLY A 864 -51.65 -24.48 -7.72
CA GLY A 864 -52.83 -23.85 -8.33
C GLY A 864 -53.83 -23.18 -7.39
N LYS A 865 -53.72 -23.36 -6.06
CA LYS A 865 -54.58 -22.65 -5.08
C LYS A 865 -53.90 -21.47 -4.39
N GLY A 866 -52.58 -21.30 -4.57
CA GLY A 866 -51.80 -20.27 -3.86
C GLY A 866 -51.79 -20.41 -2.34
N THR A 867 -52.36 -21.50 -1.78
CA THR A 867 -52.47 -21.71 -0.34
C THR A 867 -51.36 -22.64 0.12
N THR A 868 -50.41 -22.10 0.87
CA THR A 868 -49.54 -22.87 1.77
C THR A 868 -50.24 -23.01 3.11
N ARG A 869 -50.18 -24.19 3.71
CA ARG A 869 -50.71 -24.43 5.07
C ARG A 869 -49.68 -25.19 5.89
N THR A 870 -49.44 -24.72 7.11
CA THR A 870 -48.65 -25.48 8.07
C THR A 870 -49.40 -26.72 8.50
N VAL A 871 -48.79 -27.89 8.30
CA VAL A 871 -49.27 -29.16 8.87
C VAL A 871 -48.38 -29.40 10.09
N LEU A 872 -48.77 -28.83 11.23
CA LEU A 872 -48.01 -28.97 12.47
C LEU A 872 -47.88 -30.46 12.83
N VAL A 873 -46.65 -30.97 12.84
CA VAL A 873 -46.37 -32.26 13.48
C VAL A 873 -46.41 -32.01 14.99
N ARG A 874 -47.51 -32.42 15.61
CA ARG A 874 -47.70 -32.34 17.06
C ARG A 874 -46.60 -33.17 17.71
N ARG A 875 -45.83 -32.55 18.61
CA ARG A 875 -44.82 -33.19 19.45
C ARG A 875 -45.35 -34.54 19.95
N SER A 876 -44.82 -35.66 19.47
CA SER A 876 -45.04 -36.93 20.15
C SER A 876 -44.32 -36.80 21.50
N GLY A 877 -45.09 -36.91 22.58
CA GLY A 877 -44.58 -36.64 23.92
C GLY A 877 -43.48 -37.63 24.31
N ARG A 878 -42.30 -37.09 24.61
CA ARG A 878 -41.53 -37.38 25.84
C ARG A 878 -40.94 -36.09 26.38
#